data_AF-A0A9E2YXK1-F1
#
_entry.id   AF-A0A9E2YXK1-F1
#
_cell.length_a   1.000
_cell.length_b   1.000
_cell.length_c   1.000
_cell.angle_alpha   90.00
_cell.angle_beta   90.00
_cell.angle_gamma   90.00
#
_symmetry.space_group_name_H-M   'P 1'
#
loop_
_entity.id
_entity.type
_entity.pdbx_description
1 polymer ?
#
loop_
_entity_poly.entity_id
_entity_poly.type
_entity_poly.pdbx_seq_one_letter_code
_entity_poly.pdbx_strand_id
1 'polypeptide(L)'
;MLRRNDAEIPFALIYPLNDGGSEATLAETIRLPGGLDASPAVVRLGGSEDRWHFSEVIQTRLGLVLDDLGSRFGTLPGGRWPASPRSALILPLRAPGRAQLAGILVGGVSPYRALDDDYRRFYELVAAHIATSILNARAYREAEKRAEMLAELDHAKTTFFSNVSHEFRTPLTLLLGPVEEMLGKPDDSPLGLSRQLLALVHRNGLRLKRLVNTLLDFSRIEAGRMQASYVPTDLSAFTAELASSFRSAMERAGLNYDVETPALSEPVYLDGQMWEKVVLNLISNAFKYTLQGSVSVRVKEIDGHVDLLVSDTGVGIPERELPRLFERFHRVESVRGRTHEGTGIGLALVNELVKLHGGTVSVESVAGNGTTFRVSIPFGSSHLPADRIGAERVAAETGLPADTYVEEALRWLAPPANAAVSEPDYASDSAFRSGTRSHVLIADDNADMRDYLRRLLESRYQVTAVSNGSEAFDAAIAKPPDLVLTDVMMPVLDGFELLKRLRAEERTKTLPIILLSARAGEESRVEGLDGGADDYLAKPFTARELLARVDAHLSLARMRRQVNEARQVSEARLGLVLQSTNMVAWEWDPVEDVLTCTGDFKRVFGTTLSSWREGFSLVHPDDVVRHRAAVEGAARDGGSYCSEFRIHRADTGELAWLEERATAITDENGRPTRLVGVVMDITERKIAEEDMRRHNTDLQRANSELEEFAYAASHDLQEPLRTVNIYTELLLRKSHLLADPRSKEYATYVHEGVRRMQLLIQDLLQYARVVHHEQEPPGAVGLEGAIAEAVSTLRGLVMETGAKIHREHVSGKVLGEHRQIVQVFQNLFSNSLKYRREGVVPQVRIAAERRGAEWLVTVSDNGIGFDPQYAERIFGLFRRLHKTEFPGTGLGLAICRRIVERYGGRMWALSEGDGKGATFQIALKAVE
;
A
#
# COMPACT_ATOMS: atom_id res chain seq x y z
N MET A 1 6.74 2.36 -26.99
CA MET A 1 6.64 3.17 -28.23
C MET A 1 8.00 3.31 -28.93
N LEU A 2 8.94 4.08 -28.35
CA LEU A 2 10.23 4.51 -28.92
C LEU A 2 10.99 3.49 -29.78
N ARG A 3 11.24 2.27 -29.28
CA ARG A 3 12.02 1.24 -30.02
C ARG A 3 11.49 0.93 -31.44
N ARG A 4 10.18 1.07 -31.68
CA ARG A 4 9.51 0.87 -33.00
C ARG A 4 9.54 2.09 -33.93
N ASN A 5 10.18 3.19 -33.56
CA ASN A 5 10.37 4.34 -34.44
C ASN A 5 11.87 4.65 -34.53
N ASP A 6 12.54 4.02 -35.50
CA ASP A 6 13.99 4.06 -35.69
C ASP A 6 14.45 5.05 -36.79
N ALA A 7 13.53 5.46 -37.66
CA ALA A 7 13.73 6.52 -38.64
C ALA A 7 13.65 7.94 -38.02
N GLU A 8 12.76 8.16 -37.04
CA GLU A 8 12.55 9.48 -36.42
C GLU A 8 13.21 9.63 -35.05
N ILE A 9 13.59 8.53 -34.37
CA ILE A 9 14.26 8.60 -33.07
C ILE A 9 15.52 7.72 -33.11
N PRO A 10 16.62 8.16 -33.75
CA PRO A 10 17.90 7.46 -33.82
C PRO A 10 18.30 6.66 -32.56
N PHE A 11 18.37 7.35 -31.43
CA PHE A 11 18.51 6.79 -30.09
C PHE A 11 17.63 7.59 -29.12
N ALA A 12 17.33 7.00 -27.96
CA ALA A 12 16.75 7.74 -26.84
C ALA A 12 17.20 7.15 -25.49
N LEU A 13 17.22 8.00 -24.45
CA LEU A 13 17.56 7.64 -23.07
C LEU A 13 16.48 8.20 -22.13
N ILE A 14 16.05 7.41 -21.16
CA ILE A 14 15.08 7.84 -20.13
C ILE A 14 15.78 7.87 -18.78
N TYR A 15 15.78 9.06 -18.17
CA TYR A 15 16.46 9.37 -16.92
C TYR A 15 15.46 9.83 -15.84
N PRO A 16 14.82 8.92 -15.08
CA PRO A 16 14.05 9.30 -13.91
C PRO A 16 14.92 10.03 -12.86
N LEU A 17 14.32 11.02 -12.20
CA LEU A 17 14.97 11.73 -11.10
C LEU A 17 14.79 10.97 -9.79
N ASN A 18 15.80 11.00 -8.92
CA ASN A 18 15.67 10.58 -7.53
C ASN A 18 14.71 11.52 -6.76
N ASP A 19 14.19 11.08 -5.63
CA ASP A 19 13.14 11.83 -4.91
C ASP A 19 13.66 13.12 -4.24
N GLY A 20 14.99 13.29 -4.15
CA GLY A 20 15.65 14.52 -3.74
C GLY A 20 15.96 15.50 -4.88
N GLY A 21 15.69 15.13 -6.14
CA GLY A 21 15.96 15.97 -7.32
C GLY A 21 17.44 16.31 -7.56
N SER A 22 18.37 15.49 -7.07
CA SER A 22 19.83 15.74 -7.06
C SER A 22 20.63 14.86 -8.03
N GLU A 23 20.12 13.67 -8.36
CA GLU A 23 20.75 12.73 -9.29
C GLU A 23 19.68 12.15 -10.23
N ALA A 24 20.06 11.99 -11.51
CA ALA A 24 19.24 11.36 -12.53
C ALA A 24 19.83 9.98 -12.87
N THR A 25 19.02 8.91 -12.79
CA THR A 25 19.48 7.53 -13.04
C THR A 25 18.97 7.03 -14.39
N LEU A 26 19.81 6.30 -15.13
CA LEU A 26 19.44 5.76 -16.43
C LEU A 26 18.55 4.52 -16.27
N ALA A 27 17.27 4.63 -16.63
CA ALA A 27 16.30 3.53 -16.44
C ALA A 27 16.06 2.68 -17.71
N GLU A 28 16.19 3.26 -18.91
CA GLU A 28 15.94 2.58 -20.18
C GLU A 28 16.75 3.24 -21.30
N THR A 29 17.31 2.43 -22.20
CA THR A 29 17.99 2.92 -23.41
C THR A 29 17.35 2.35 -24.68
N ILE A 30 17.34 3.17 -25.73
CA ILE A 30 16.91 2.80 -27.07
C ILE A 30 18.10 2.97 -28.01
N ARG A 31 18.67 1.85 -28.45
CA ARG A 31 19.74 1.70 -29.46
C ARG A 31 21.12 2.30 -29.11
N LEU A 32 21.27 2.96 -27.96
CA LEU A 32 22.55 3.36 -27.35
C LEU A 32 22.83 2.47 -26.12
N PRO A 33 23.96 1.72 -26.04
CA PRO A 33 24.26 0.89 -24.86
C PRO A 33 24.54 1.71 -23.60
N GLY A 34 23.89 1.40 -22.49
CA GLY A 34 24.12 2.07 -21.20
C GLY A 34 25.54 1.83 -20.65
N GLY A 35 26.04 2.77 -19.85
CA GLY A 35 27.39 2.73 -19.27
C GLY A 35 28.49 3.36 -20.14
N LEU A 36 28.13 3.90 -21.30
CA LEU A 36 29.01 4.76 -22.12
C LEU A 36 29.00 6.21 -21.61
N ASP A 37 30.01 6.99 -21.98
CA ASP A 37 30.11 8.44 -21.77
C ASP A 37 28.89 9.22 -22.33
N ALA A 38 28.29 8.72 -23.43
CA ALA A 38 27.05 9.23 -24.01
C ALA A 38 25.77 8.85 -23.23
N SER A 39 25.84 7.86 -22.33
CA SER A 39 24.69 7.35 -21.58
C SER A 39 25.16 6.76 -20.24
N PRO A 40 25.68 7.61 -19.33
CA PRO A 40 26.15 7.18 -18.02
C PRO A 40 24.98 6.66 -17.17
N ALA A 41 25.27 5.72 -16.27
CA ALA A 41 24.26 5.07 -15.44
C ALA A 41 23.63 6.02 -14.39
N VAL A 42 24.39 7.02 -13.94
CA VAL A 42 23.98 8.09 -13.03
C VAL A 42 24.54 9.41 -13.57
N VAL A 43 23.77 10.49 -13.50
CA VAL A 43 24.24 11.86 -13.73
C VAL A 43 23.98 12.68 -12.47
N ARG A 44 25.04 13.29 -11.93
CA ARG A 44 24.96 14.24 -10.82
C ARG A 44 24.71 15.64 -11.34
N LEU A 45 23.65 16.28 -10.85
CA LEU A 45 23.26 17.61 -11.28
C LEU A 45 24.22 18.66 -10.70
N GLY A 46 24.66 19.60 -11.53
CA GLY A 46 25.69 20.59 -11.22
C GLY A 46 27.14 20.07 -11.25
N GLY A 47 27.38 18.80 -11.58
CA GLY A 47 28.72 18.22 -11.72
C GLY A 47 29.29 18.28 -13.14
N SER A 48 30.60 18.06 -13.30
CA SER A 48 31.25 17.95 -14.62
C SER A 48 30.82 16.73 -15.46
N GLU A 49 30.02 15.84 -14.86
CA GLU A 49 29.40 14.67 -15.50
C GLU A 49 28.12 15.04 -16.27
N ASP A 50 27.53 16.23 -16.05
CA ASP A 50 26.30 16.68 -16.72
C ASP A 50 26.53 17.20 -18.15
N ARG A 51 27.13 16.36 -18.99
CA ARG A 51 27.46 16.68 -20.38
C ARG A 51 26.23 16.86 -21.27
N TRP A 52 25.05 16.48 -20.77
CA TRP A 52 23.74 16.61 -21.40
C TRP A 52 22.90 17.81 -20.90
N HIS A 53 23.43 18.65 -20.01
CA HIS A 53 22.75 19.86 -19.49
C HIS A 53 21.41 19.57 -18.77
N PHE A 54 21.30 18.45 -18.07
CA PHE A 54 20.13 18.07 -17.28
C PHE A 54 19.78 19.12 -16.22
N SER A 55 20.80 19.73 -15.60
CA SER A 55 20.65 20.78 -14.59
C SER A 55 19.92 22.00 -15.15
N GLU A 56 20.23 22.39 -16.39
CA GLU A 56 19.63 23.52 -17.10
C GLU A 56 18.16 23.23 -17.46
N VAL A 57 17.88 22.02 -17.96
CA VAL A 57 16.51 21.55 -18.29
C VAL A 57 15.63 21.43 -17.04
N ILE A 58 16.18 21.05 -15.89
CA ILE A 58 15.45 20.97 -14.61
C ILE A 58 15.15 22.36 -14.04
N GLN A 59 16.12 23.28 -14.09
CA GLN A 59 15.95 24.65 -13.59
C GLN A 59 14.97 25.46 -14.46
N THR A 60 15.19 25.48 -15.78
CA THR A 60 14.34 26.22 -16.74
C THR A 60 12.97 25.57 -16.94
N ARG A 61 12.88 24.24 -16.79
CA ARG A 61 11.71 23.41 -17.14
C ARG A 61 11.32 23.48 -18.63
N LEU A 62 12.27 23.86 -19.49
CA LEU A 62 12.12 23.97 -20.94
C LEU A 62 12.96 22.90 -21.67
N GLY A 63 12.57 22.61 -22.92
CA GLY A 63 13.25 21.63 -23.76
C GLY A 63 14.46 22.21 -24.50
N LEU A 64 15.66 21.75 -24.14
CA LEU A 64 16.94 22.18 -24.71
C LEU A 64 17.28 21.39 -25.99
N VAL A 65 17.92 22.05 -26.96
CA VAL A 65 18.58 21.40 -28.10
C VAL A 65 20.10 21.49 -27.89
N LEU A 66 20.81 20.38 -28.08
CA LEU A 66 22.28 20.36 -28.16
C LEU A 66 22.69 19.91 -29.56
N ASP A 67 23.37 20.79 -30.32
CA ASP A 67 23.76 20.57 -31.73
C ASP A 67 25.22 20.08 -31.93
N ASP A 68 25.95 19.89 -30.83
CA ASP A 68 27.40 19.64 -30.81
C ASP A 68 27.74 18.19 -30.38
N LEU A 69 26.83 17.24 -30.58
CA LEU A 69 26.97 15.84 -30.11
C LEU A 69 28.24 15.16 -30.60
N GLY A 70 28.62 15.38 -31.86
CA GLY A 70 29.81 14.77 -32.47
C GLY A 70 31.11 15.18 -31.77
N SER A 71 31.18 16.40 -31.25
CA SER A 71 32.29 16.92 -30.44
C SER A 71 32.22 16.51 -28.96
N ARG A 72 31.02 16.24 -28.43
CA ARG A 72 30.87 15.75 -27.05
C ARG A 72 31.14 14.26 -26.92
N PHE A 73 30.46 13.45 -27.74
CA PHE A 73 30.31 12.01 -27.54
C PHE A 73 30.80 11.17 -28.73
N GLY A 74 31.29 11.81 -29.81
CA GLY A 74 31.73 11.12 -31.02
C GLY A 74 30.56 10.56 -31.84
N THR A 75 30.76 9.37 -32.43
CA THR A 75 29.77 8.72 -33.30
C THR A 75 28.66 8.07 -32.48
N LEU A 76 27.45 8.61 -32.55
CA LEU A 76 26.25 8.08 -31.89
C LEU A 76 25.39 7.24 -32.84
N PRO A 77 24.49 6.37 -32.33
CA PRO A 77 23.64 5.54 -33.17
C PRO A 77 22.65 6.36 -34.00
N GLY A 78 22.75 6.26 -35.33
CA GLY A 78 21.79 6.82 -36.29
C GLY A 78 20.41 6.12 -36.32
N GLY A 79 20.20 5.12 -35.45
CA GLY A 79 19.02 4.27 -35.44
C GLY A 79 18.92 3.46 -36.73
N ARG A 80 18.00 3.86 -37.60
CA ARG A 80 17.85 3.29 -38.95
C ARG A 80 18.85 3.83 -39.97
N TRP A 81 19.47 4.96 -39.68
CA TRP A 81 20.33 5.68 -40.62
C TRP A 81 21.82 5.41 -40.37
N PRO A 82 22.68 5.41 -41.42
CA PRO A 82 24.11 5.16 -41.28
C PRO A 82 24.90 6.38 -40.76
N ALA A 83 24.32 7.58 -40.78
CA ALA A 83 24.93 8.78 -40.22
C ALA A 83 24.62 8.93 -38.72
N SER A 84 25.62 9.35 -37.94
CA SER A 84 25.38 9.79 -36.56
C SER A 84 24.43 10.99 -36.54
N PRO A 85 23.48 11.07 -35.59
CA PRO A 85 22.80 12.32 -35.31
C PRO A 85 23.82 13.39 -34.93
N ARG A 86 23.57 14.64 -35.35
CA ARG A 86 24.39 15.80 -34.96
C ARG A 86 23.84 16.49 -33.72
N SER A 87 22.52 16.48 -33.56
CA SER A 87 21.82 17.14 -32.47
C SER A 87 20.89 16.20 -31.69
N ALA A 88 20.55 16.59 -30.47
CA ALA A 88 19.56 15.94 -29.62
C ALA A 88 18.62 16.97 -28.98
N LEU A 89 17.42 16.52 -28.65
CA LEU A 89 16.46 17.26 -27.85
C LEU A 89 16.43 16.64 -26.44
N ILE A 90 16.58 17.47 -25.41
CA ILE A 90 16.63 17.09 -24.00
C ILE A 90 15.39 17.69 -23.34
N LEU A 91 14.42 16.85 -23.02
CA LEU A 91 13.09 17.26 -22.56
C LEU A 91 12.84 16.93 -21.09
N PRO A 92 12.24 17.85 -20.32
CA PRO A 92 11.76 17.56 -18.98
C PRO A 92 10.53 16.65 -19.05
N LEU A 93 10.56 15.52 -18.35
CA LEU A 93 9.39 14.64 -18.21
C LEU A 93 8.41 15.26 -17.21
N ARG A 94 7.61 16.20 -17.69
CA ARG A 94 6.56 16.90 -16.93
C ARG A 94 5.17 16.51 -17.42
N ALA A 95 4.29 16.12 -16.51
CA ALA A 95 2.86 15.98 -16.83
C ALA A 95 2.19 17.36 -16.85
N PRO A 96 1.25 17.64 -17.78
CA PRO A 96 0.42 18.84 -17.75
C PRO A 96 -0.24 19.06 -16.39
N GLY A 97 -0.35 20.32 -15.96
CA GLY A 97 -0.91 20.70 -14.65
C GLY A 97 -0.07 20.35 -13.42
N ARG A 98 0.93 19.45 -13.49
CA ARG A 98 1.77 19.07 -12.34
C ARG A 98 3.06 19.89 -12.27
N ALA A 99 3.43 20.27 -11.04
CA ALA A 99 4.64 21.05 -10.73
C ALA A 99 5.91 20.19 -10.55
N GLN A 100 5.75 18.88 -10.38
CA GLN A 100 6.83 17.90 -10.16
C GLN A 100 7.34 17.34 -11.50
N LEU A 101 8.66 17.12 -11.60
CA LEU A 101 9.31 16.45 -12.72
C LEU A 101 9.46 14.95 -12.43
N ALA A 102 9.15 14.11 -13.41
CA ALA A 102 9.32 12.65 -13.31
C ALA A 102 10.75 12.19 -13.68
N GLY A 103 11.48 13.02 -14.44
CA GLY A 103 12.76 12.69 -15.05
C GLY A 103 13.08 13.58 -16.26
N ILE A 104 13.98 13.09 -17.11
CA ILE A 104 14.37 13.67 -18.40
C ILE A 104 14.29 12.60 -19.50
N LEU A 105 13.93 13.03 -20.71
CA LEU A 105 14.07 12.27 -21.96
C LEU A 105 15.15 12.91 -22.82
N VAL A 106 16.16 12.14 -23.22
CA VAL A 106 17.09 12.52 -24.31
C VAL A 106 16.62 11.81 -25.57
N GLY A 107 16.40 12.53 -26.66
CA GLY A 107 16.10 11.98 -27.99
C GLY A 107 17.06 12.52 -29.04
N GLY A 108 17.76 11.63 -29.75
CA GLY A 108 18.62 12.04 -30.87
C GLY A 108 17.79 12.54 -32.05
N VAL A 109 18.13 13.69 -32.62
CA VAL A 109 17.45 14.22 -33.81
C VAL A 109 17.94 13.47 -35.05
N SER A 110 17.00 12.90 -35.81
CA SER A 110 17.26 12.22 -37.08
C SER A 110 18.08 13.09 -38.06
N PRO A 111 19.29 12.65 -38.49
CA PRO A 111 20.16 13.46 -39.36
C PRO A 111 19.62 13.63 -40.80
N TYR A 112 18.44 13.09 -41.10
CA TYR A 112 17.75 13.20 -42.40
C TYR A 112 16.41 13.95 -42.30
N ARG A 113 16.06 14.53 -41.14
CA ARG A 113 14.88 15.41 -40.95
C ARG A 113 15.31 16.67 -40.20
N ALA A 114 14.94 17.85 -40.70
CA ALA A 114 15.15 19.11 -39.99
C ALA A 114 14.32 19.13 -38.69
N LEU A 115 14.79 19.79 -37.63
CA LEU A 115 14.01 19.94 -36.40
C LEU A 115 12.92 21.02 -36.57
N ASP A 116 11.88 20.66 -37.32
CA ASP A 116 10.66 21.44 -37.50
C ASP A 116 9.79 21.45 -36.23
N ASP A 117 8.87 22.41 -36.11
CA ASP A 117 8.02 22.58 -34.93
C ASP A 117 7.13 21.37 -34.65
N ASP A 118 6.69 20.65 -35.69
CA ASP A 118 5.87 19.44 -35.52
C ASP A 118 6.71 18.26 -35.01
N TYR A 119 7.98 18.16 -35.39
CA TYR A 119 8.93 17.19 -34.86
C TYR A 119 9.31 17.49 -33.40
N ARG A 120 9.45 18.79 -33.04
CA ARG A 120 9.57 19.23 -31.64
C ARG A 120 8.31 18.86 -30.84
N ARG A 121 7.11 19.22 -31.32
CA ARG A 121 5.81 18.88 -30.70
C ARG A 121 5.65 17.38 -30.53
N PHE A 122 6.03 16.57 -31.51
CA PHE A 122 6.02 15.11 -31.42
C PHE A 122 6.86 14.60 -30.23
N TYR A 123 8.09 15.10 -30.06
CA TYR A 123 8.91 14.76 -28.90
C TYR A 123 8.32 15.25 -27.58
N GLU A 124 7.72 16.44 -27.55
CA GLU A 124 7.08 17.02 -26.36
C GLU A 124 5.83 16.23 -25.92
N LEU A 125 5.01 15.76 -26.87
CA LEU A 125 3.90 14.83 -26.62
C LEU A 125 4.39 13.48 -26.07
N VAL A 126 5.46 12.93 -26.66
CA VAL A 126 6.10 11.69 -26.18
C VAL A 126 6.64 11.87 -24.75
N ALA A 127 7.27 13.00 -24.43
CA ALA A 127 7.75 13.31 -23.09
C ALA A 127 6.59 13.44 -22.09
N ALA A 128 5.51 14.14 -22.43
CA ALA A 128 4.33 14.28 -21.56
C ALA A 128 3.62 12.95 -21.27
N HIS A 129 3.53 12.06 -22.27
CA HIS A 129 2.96 10.72 -22.11
C HIS A 129 3.83 9.81 -21.23
N ILE A 130 5.15 9.84 -21.42
CA ILE A 130 6.11 9.10 -20.58
C ILE A 130 6.07 9.64 -19.14
N ALA A 131 6.02 10.96 -18.95
CA ALA A 131 5.92 11.59 -17.63
C ALA A 131 4.66 11.16 -16.88
N THR A 132 3.50 11.20 -17.56
CA THR A 132 2.21 10.77 -16.99
C THR A 132 2.26 9.29 -16.60
N SER A 133 2.82 8.43 -17.46
CA SER A 133 2.98 7.00 -17.19
C SER A 133 3.88 6.73 -15.98
N ILE A 134 5.02 7.43 -15.87
CA ILE A 134 5.96 7.27 -14.73
C ILE A 134 5.31 7.76 -13.43
N LEU A 135 4.60 8.90 -13.44
CA LEU A 135 3.96 9.43 -12.24
C LEU A 135 2.81 8.53 -11.75
N ASN A 136 2.00 7.97 -12.65
CA ASN A 136 0.97 7.01 -12.29
C ASN A 136 1.59 5.71 -11.74
N ALA A 137 2.67 5.22 -12.35
CA ALA A 137 3.41 4.04 -11.88
C ALA A 137 4.27 4.28 -10.61
N ARG A 138 4.48 5.53 -10.19
CA ARG A 138 4.99 5.87 -8.84
C ARG A 138 3.84 5.91 -7.84
N ALA A 139 2.77 6.66 -8.14
CA ALA A 139 1.60 6.78 -7.27
C ALA A 139 0.96 5.43 -6.93
N TYR A 140 0.85 4.51 -7.90
CA TYR A 140 0.39 3.15 -7.66
C TYR A 140 1.31 2.39 -6.69
N ARG A 141 2.63 2.39 -6.92
CA ARG A 141 3.58 1.70 -6.03
C ARG A 141 3.74 2.35 -4.66
N GLU A 142 3.45 3.64 -4.53
CA GLU A 142 3.31 4.28 -3.21
C GLU A 142 2.01 3.86 -2.51
N ALA A 143 0.90 3.72 -3.23
CA ALA A 143 -0.36 3.24 -2.68
C ALA A 143 -0.28 1.76 -2.27
N GLU A 144 0.36 0.93 -3.09
CA GLU A 144 0.67 -0.48 -2.84
C GLU A 144 1.54 -0.64 -1.58
N LYS A 145 2.68 0.07 -1.49
CA LYS A 145 3.52 0.09 -0.28
C LYS A 145 2.84 0.63 0.96
N ARG A 146 1.91 1.59 0.81
CA ARG A 146 1.06 2.03 1.93
C ARG A 146 0.15 0.88 2.34
N ALA A 147 -0.58 0.24 1.42
CA ALA A 147 -1.44 -0.90 1.73
C ALA A 147 -0.69 -2.06 2.40
N GLU A 148 0.52 -2.41 1.92
CA GLU A 148 1.42 -3.39 2.56
C GLU A 148 1.75 -2.99 4.01
N MET A 149 2.27 -1.78 4.23
CA MET A 149 2.61 -1.25 5.55
C MET A 149 1.41 -1.16 6.51
N LEU A 150 0.21 -0.92 5.97
CA LEU A 150 -1.05 -0.85 6.73
C LEU A 150 -1.53 -2.26 7.14
N ALA A 151 -1.38 -3.25 6.26
CA ALA A 151 -1.65 -4.66 6.58
C ALA A 151 -0.64 -5.24 7.58
N GLU A 152 0.65 -4.91 7.44
CA GLU A 152 1.68 -5.22 8.46
C GLU A 152 1.31 -4.61 9.83
N LEU A 153 0.77 -3.39 9.84
CA LEU A 153 0.38 -2.70 11.08
C LEU A 153 -0.84 -3.33 11.77
N ASP A 154 -1.87 -3.76 11.03
CA ASP A 154 -3.02 -4.46 11.64
C ASP A 154 -2.67 -5.89 12.10
N HIS A 155 -1.83 -6.59 11.34
CA HIS A 155 -1.25 -7.85 11.82
C HIS A 155 -0.45 -7.61 13.11
N ALA A 156 0.42 -6.59 13.14
CA ALA A 156 1.19 -6.23 14.32
C ALA A 156 0.30 -5.84 15.51
N LYS A 157 -0.81 -5.11 15.28
CA LYS A 157 -1.84 -4.78 16.29
C LYS A 157 -2.40 -6.06 16.93
N THR A 158 -2.79 -7.05 16.13
CA THR A 158 -3.35 -8.29 16.69
C THR A 158 -2.27 -9.15 17.39
N THR A 159 -1.10 -9.33 16.78
CA THR A 159 0.03 -10.05 17.39
C THR A 159 0.48 -9.38 18.69
N PHE A 160 0.46 -8.05 18.77
CA PHE A 160 0.73 -7.29 19.99
C PHE A 160 -0.27 -7.69 21.09
N PHE A 161 -1.57 -7.52 20.84
CA PHE A 161 -2.61 -7.89 21.80
C PHE A 161 -2.56 -9.37 22.23
N SER A 162 -2.15 -10.26 21.32
CA SER A 162 -1.92 -11.68 21.56
C SER A 162 -0.89 -11.93 22.66
N ASN A 163 0.30 -11.36 22.49
CA ASN A 163 1.39 -11.53 23.43
C ASN A 163 1.15 -10.75 24.74
N VAL A 164 0.52 -9.57 24.68
CA VAL A 164 0.17 -8.72 25.83
C VAL A 164 -0.54 -9.52 26.93
N SER A 165 -1.63 -10.21 26.59
CA SER A 165 -2.41 -10.90 27.63
C SER A 165 -1.87 -12.28 28.00
N HIS A 166 -1.03 -12.91 27.17
CA HIS A 166 -0.24 -14.06 27.63
C HIS A 166 0.72 -13.64 28.77
N GLU A 167 1.40 -12.50 28.61
CA GLU A 167 2.30 -11.94 29.62
C GLU A 167 1.58 -11.30 30.82
N PHE A 168 0.30 -10.96 30.72
CA PHE A 168 -0.53 -10.64 31.90
C PHE A 168 -1.12 -11.87 32.60
N ARG A 169 -1.57 -12.90 31.87
CA ARG A 169 -2.18 -14.12 32.45
C ARG A 169 -1.18 -14.91 33.30
N THR A 170 0.08 -14.94 32.86
CA THR A 170 1.18 -15.66 33.53
C THR A 170 1.42 -15.16 34.97
N PRO A 171 1.77 -13.88 35.23
CA PRO A 171 1.96 -13.37 36.59
C PRO A 171 0.66 -13.38 37.41
N LEU A 172 -0.52 -13.30 36.76
CA LEU A 172 -1.78 -13.35 37.49
C LEU A 172 -2.10 -14.74 38.06
N THR A 173 -1.82 -15.80 37.29
CA THR A 173 -1.98 -17.19 37.76
C THR A 173 -1.03 -17.46 38.94
N LEU A 174 0.22 -16.98 38.83
CA LEU A 174 1.24 -17.06 39.89
C LEU A 174 0.91 -16.19 41.13
N LEU A 175 0.03 -15.21 40.99
CA LEU A 175 -0.46 -14.37 42.09
C LEU A 175 -1.66 -15.02 42.79
N LEU A 176 -2.61 -15.56 42.02
CA LEU A 176 -3.85 -16.13 42.56
C LEU A 176 -3.64 -17.42 43.35
N GLY A 177 -2.92 -18.39 42.78
CA GLY A 177 -2.76 -19.72 43.41
C GLY A 177 -2.21 -19.68 44.85
N PRO A 178 -1.11 -18.96 45.13
CA PRO A 178 -0.59 -18.85 46.49
C PRO A 178 -1.57 -18.18 47.46
N VAL A 179 -2.36 -17.21 46.99
CA VAL A 179 -3.35 -16.51 47.82
C VAL A 179 -4.57 -17.39 48.11
N GLU A 180 -4.98 -18.22 47.15
CA GLU A 180 -6.00 -19.26 47.32
C GLU A 180 -5.55 -20.30 48.36
N GLU A 181 -4.28 -20.75 48.32
CA GLU A 181 -3.73 -21.63 49.36
C GLU A 181 -3.69 -20.97 50.75
N MET A 182 -3.36 -19.68 50.84
CA MET A 182 -3.37 -18.94 52.11
C MET A 182 -4.80 -18.73 52.65
N LEU A 183 -5.79 -18.53 51.77
CA LEU A 183 -7.21 -18.47 52.15
C LEU A 183 -7.78 -19.83 52.54
N GLY A 184 -7.25 -20.94 52.01
CA GLY A 184 -7.63 -22.30 52.40
C GLY A 184 -7.22 -22.69 53.81
N LYS A 185 -6.18 -22.07 54.38
CA LYS A 185 -5.71 -22.32 55.76
C LYS A 185 -6.63 -21.68 56.81
N PRO A 186 -6.69 -22.22 58.05
CA PRO A 186 -7.21 -21.49 59.22
C PRO A 186 -6.42 -20.21 59.47
N ASP A 187 -7.05 -19.17 60.02
CA ASP A 187 -6.38 -17.90 60.35
C ASP A 187 -6.02 -17.86 61.84
N ASP A 188 -4.75 -18.09 62.17
CA ASP A 188 -4.20 -18.00 63.53
C ASP A 188 -3.99 -16.53 64.00
N SER A 189 -4.27 -15.52 63.17
CA SER A 189 -4.10 -14.12 63.56
C SER A 189 -5.23 -13.65 64.51
N PRO A 190 -4.94 -13.04 65.67
CA PRO A 190 -5.96 -12.68 66.70
C PRO A 190 -7.08 -11.71 66.30
N LEU A 191 -7.12 -11.27 65.03
CA LEU A 191 -8.06 -10.28 64.50
C LEU A 191 -8.63 -10.65 63.12
N GLY A 192 -8.28 -11.81 62.55
CA GLY A 192 -8.68 -12.19 61.17
C GLY A 192 -8.13 -11.28 60.06
N LEU A 193 -7.19 -10.39 60.40
CA LEU A 193 -6.73 -9.31 59.53
C LEU A 193 -5.90 -9.85 58.35
N SER A 194 -5.23 -10.98 58.54
CA SER A 194 -4.46 -11.65 57.49
C SER A 194 -5.42 -12.15 56.39
N ARG A 195 -6.46 -12.90 56.76
CA ARG A 195 -7.51 -13.38 55.84
C ARG A 195 -8.27 -12.23 55.16
N GLN A 196 -8.52 -11.12 55.84
CA GLN A 196 -9.14 -9.93 55.22
C GLN A 196 -8.25 -9.32 54.13
N LEU A 197 -6.96 -9.13 54.39
CA LEU A 197 -6.01 -8.58 53.41
C LEU A 197 -5.82 -9.54 52.23
N LEU A 198 -5.74 -10.85 52.48
CA LEU A 198 -5.66 -11.89 51.45
C LEU A 198 -6.92 -11.96 50.59
N ALA A 199 -8.11 -11.82 51.18
CA ALA A 199 -9.36 -11.74 50.43
C ALA A 199 -9.38 -10.50 49.51
N LEU A 200 -8.86 -9.35 49.97
CA LEU A 200 -8.72 -8.15 49.15
C LEU A 200 -7.71 -8.31 48.00
N VAL A 201 -6.60 -9.03 48.24
CA VAL A 201 -5.62 -9.41 47.21
C VAL A 201 -6.24 -10.36 46.19
N HIS A 202 -6.86 -11.46 46.63
CA HIS A 202 -7.52 -12.46 45.78
C HIS A 202 -8.61 -11.84 44.91
N ARG A 203 -9.47 -11.02 45.52
CA ARG A 203 -10.53 -10.25 44.85
C ARG A 203 -9.99 -9.29 43.80
N ASN A 204 -8.80 -8.71 44.02
CA ASN A 204 -8.11 -7.86 43.03
C ASN A 204 -7.18 -8.64 42.07
N GLY A 205 -6.97 -9.94 42.28
CA GLY A 205 -6.42 -10.87 41.29
C GLY A 205 -7.52 -11.40 40.36
N LEU A 206 -8.63 -11.86 40.92
CA LEU A 206 -9.88 -12.10 40.19
C LEU A 206 -10.49 -10.79 39.66
N ARG A 207 -9.93 -9.63 40.02
CA ARG A 207 -10.15 -8.40 39.27
C ARG A 207 -9.56 -8.48 37.87
N LEU A 208 -8.56 -9.27 37.55
CA LEU A 208 -7.94 -9.22 36.21
C LEU A 208 -8.46 -10.41 35.30
N LYS A 209 -9.80 -10.57 34.94
CA LYS A 209 -10.45 -11.67 34.08
C LYS A 209 -11.39 -11.44 32.78
N ARG A 210 -12.05 -10.32 32.46
CA ARG A 210 -12.50 -9.59 31.13
C ARG A 210 -11.79 -8.32 30.20
N LEU A 211 -10.54 -7.61 29.97
CA LEU A 211 -9.01 -7.25 30.45
C LEU A 211 -7.53 -8.03 30.26
N VAL A 212 -6.93 -9.28 30.42
CA VAL A 212 -6.77 -10.73 30.99
C VAL A 212 -7.54 -12.16 30.95
N ASN A 213 -8.88 -12.42 30.84
CA ASN A 213 -9.58 -13.47 30.00
C ASN A 213 -10.70 -13.04 28.93
N THR A 214 -11.49 -11.93 28.98
CA THR A 214 -12.41 -11.35 27.87
C THR A 214 -12.13 -10.07 26.94
N LEU A 215 -11.32 -8.97 27.13
CA LEU A 215 -11.15 -7.85 26.09
C LEU A 215 -10.72 -8.40 24.74
N LEU A 216 -9.92 -9.46 24.75
CA LEU A 216 -9.46 -10.06 23.53
C LEU A 216 -10.37 -11.21 23.10
N ASP A 217 -11.53 -11.40 23.73
CA ASP A 217 -12.73 -11.80 22.99
C ASP A 217 -13.14 -10.62 22.10
N PHE A 218 -13.12 -9.37 22.59
CA PHE A 218 -13.26 -8.19 21.70
C PHE A 218 -12.13 -8.07 20.65
N SER A 219 -10.85 -8.32 20.94
CA SER A 219 -9.79 -8.40 19.90
C SER A 219 -9.90 -9.65 19.00
N ARG A 220 -10.51 -10.77 19.46
CA ARG A 220 -10.92 -11.87 18.57
C ARG A 220 -12.07 -11.43 17.64
N ILE A 221 -13.01 -10.64 18.14
CA ILE A 221 -14.15 -10.10 17.38
C ILE A 221 -13.67 -9.10 16.33
N GLU A 222 -12.88 -8.08 16.71
CA GLU A 222 -12.31 -7.09 15.78
C GLU A 222 -11.63 -7.76 14.59
N ALA A 223 -10.81 -8.77 14.88
CA ALA A 223 -10.04 -9.46 13.87
C ALA A 223 -10.74 -10.70 13.27
N GLY A 224 -12.07 -10.80 13.38
CA GLY A 224 -12.90 -11.83 12.72
C GLY A 224 -12.69 -13.28 13.20
N ARG A 225 -11.88 -13.49 14.23
CA ARG A 225 -11.40 -14.80 14.71
C ARG A 225 -12.29 -15.41 15.82
N MET A 226 -13.36 -14.73 16.24
CA MET A 226 -14.32 -15.31 17.18
C MET A 226 -15.26 -16.28 16.45
N GLN A 227 -15.05 -17.58 16.65
CA GLN A 227 -15.91 -18.64 16.12
C GLN A 227 -17.02 -18.99 17.12
N ALA A 228 -18.25 -18.62 16.78
CA ALA A 228 -19.46 -19.12 17.45
C ALA A 228 -19.79 -20.54 16.99
N SER A 229 -20.41 -21.35 17.86
CA SER A 229 -21.14 -22.55 17.49
C SER A 229 -22.58 -22.42 17.94
N TYR A 230 -23.53 -22.57 17.01
CA TYR A 230 -24.95 -22.31 17.25
C TYR A 230 -25.70 -23.61 17.44
N VAL A 231 -26.31 -23.78 18.61
CA VAL A 231 -27.11 -24.96 18.98
C VAL A 231 -28.54 -24.55 19.36
N PRO A 232 -29.56 -25.36 18.99
CA PRO A 232 -30.95 -25.07 19.33
C PRO A 232 -31.13 -25.18 20.85
N THR A 233 -31.53 -24.08 21.47
CA THR A 233 -31.56 -23.89 22.93
C THR A 233 -32.92 -23.35 23.37
N ASP A 234 -33.45 -23.84 24.50
CA ASP A 234 -34.57 -23.19 25.19
C ASP A 234 -34.07 -21.89 25.84
N LEU A 235 -34.25 -20.77 25.11
CA LEU A 235 -33.80 -19.45 25.54
C LEU A 235 -34.44 -19.04 26.87
N SER A 236 -35.70 -19.41 27.11
CA SER A 236 -36.44 -19.01 28.30
C SER A 236 -35.98 -19.78 29.53
N ALA A 237 -35.82 -21.10 29.44
CA ALA A 237 -35.28 -21.91 30.54
C ALA A 237 -33.83 -21.50 30.87
N PHE A 238 -32.98 -21.34 29.85
CA PHE A 238 -31.57 -20.96 30.05
C PHE A 238 -31.43 -19.52 30.61
N THR A 239 -32.23 -18.57 30.11
CA THR A 239 -32.25 -17.21 30.66
C THR A 239 -32.81 -17.17 32.08
N ALA A 240 -33.81 -18.01 32.41
CA ALA A 240 -34.32 -18.14 33.77
C ALA A 240 -33.27 -18.67 34.75
N GLU A 241 -32.49 -19.68 34.35
CA GLU A 241 -31.39 -20.24 35.14
C GLU A 241 -30.33 -19.16 35.42
N LEU A 242 -29.82 -18.52 34.36
CA LEU A 242 -28.85 -17.42 34.47
C LEU A 242 -29.38 -16.26 35.33
N ALA A 243 -30.64 -15.86 35.16
CA ALA A 243 -31.28 -14.83 35.95
C ALA A 243 -31.45 -15.25 37.43
N SER A 244 -31.75 -16.52 37.71
CA SER A 244 -31.95 -17.01 39.08
C SER A 244 -30.70 -16.84 39.96
N SER A 245 -29.51 -16.97 39.36
CA SER A 245 -28.22 -16.85 40.04
C SER A 245 -28.03 -15.49 40.74
N PHE A 246 -28.60 -14.41 40.20
CA PHE A 246 -28.56 -13.06 40.77
C PHE A 246 -29.55 -12.84 41.93
N ARG A 247 -30.53 -13.73 42.16
CA ARG A 247 -31.63 -13.51 43.11
C ARG A 247 -31.13 -13.21 44.54
N SER A 248 -30.20 -14.02 45.04
CA SER A 248 -29.57 -13.82 46.36
C SER A 248 -28.79 -12.51 46.46
N ALA A 249 -28.18 -12.04 45.36
CA ALA A 249 -27.48 -10.76 45.34
C ALA A 249 -28.46 -9.57 45.39
N MET A 250 -29.53 -9.62 44.59
CA MET A 250 -30.60 -8.60 44.57
C MET A 250 -31.29 -8.46 45.93
N GLU A 251 -31.71 -9.58 46.52
CA GLU A 251 -32.37 -9.63 47.83
C GLU A 251 -31.47 -9.08 48.94
N ARG A 252 -30.19 -9.49 48.99
CA ARG A 252 -29.19 -8.95 49.93
C ARG A 252 -28.90 -7.47 49.74
N ALA A 253 -29.17 -6.92 48.55
CA ALA A 253 -29.00 -5.52 48.22
C ALA A 253 -30.31 -4.70 48.34
N GLY A 254 -31.39 -5.29 48.87
CA GLY A 254 -32.68 -4.62 49.07
C GLY A 254 -33.41 -4.27 47.78
N LEU A 255 -33.17 -5.00 46.69
CA LEU A 255 -33.82 -4.81 45.40
C LEU A 255 -34.93 -5.84 45.19
N ASN A 256 -36.08 -5.39 44.69
CA ASN A 256 -37.12 -6.29 44.18
C ASN A 256 -36.65 -6.90 42.86
N TYR A 257 -36.74 -8.23 42.72
CA TYR A 257 -36.21 -8.93 41.55
C TYR A 257 -37.23 -9.88 40.91
N ASP A 258 -37.69 -9.44 39.74
CA ASP A 258 -38.77 -10.05 38.96
C ASP A 258 -38.19 -10.75 37.70
N VAL A 259 -38.74 -11.91 37.34
CA VAL A 259 -38.24 -12.73 36.23
C VAL A 259 -39.42 -13.39 35.51
N GLU A 260 -39.78 -12.88 34.34
CA GLU A 260 -40.88 -13.36 33.49
C GLU A 260 -40.33 -14.00 32.21
N THR A 261 -40.05 -15.30 32.25
CA THR A 261 -39.52 -16.06 31.11
C THR A 261 -40.52 -17.15 30.67
N PRO A 262 -41.61 -16.76 29.97
CA PRO A 262 -42.57 -17.72 29.43
C PRO A 262 -41.92 -18.64 28.38
N ALA A 263 -42.42 -19.87 28.23
CA ALA A 263 -41.97 -20.76 27.17
C ALA A 263 -42.26 -20.16 25.78
N LEU A 264 -41.29 -20.28 24.88
CA LEU A 264 -41.36 -19.80 23.49
C LEU A 264 -42.00 -20.85 22.58
N SER A 265 -42.45 -20.44 21.40
CA SER A 265 -43.01 -21.34 20.38
C SER A 265 -41.98 -22.31 19.77
N GLU A 266 -40.72 -21.91 19.62
CA GLU A 266 -39.63 -22.72 19.07
C GLU A 266 -38.27 -22.43 19.74
N PRO A 267 -37.28 -23.36 19.70
CA PRO A 267 -35.94 -23.14 20.27
C PRO A 267 -35.08 -22.21 19.40
N VAL A 268 -34.25 -21.39 20.06
CA VAL A 268 -33.38 -20.40 19.40
C VAL A 268 -31.99 -20.98 19.16
N TYR A 269 -31.41 -20.74 17.98
CA TYR A 269 -30.04 -21.17 17.66
C TYR A 269 -29.02 -20.17 18.20
N LEU A 270 -28.20 -20.58 19.17
CA LEU A 270 -27.26 -19.68 19.86
C LEU A 270 -25.97 -20.37 20.32
N ASP A 271 -24.93 -19.57 20.55
CA ASP A 271 -23.74 -19.99 21.29
C ASP A 271 -23.96 -19.71 22.79
N GLY A 272 -24.10 -20.77 23.59
CA GLY A 272 -24.46 -20.67 25.00
C GLY A 272 -23.51 -19.77 25.82
N GLN A 273 -22.22 -19.78 25.51
CA GLN A 273 -21.23 -18.94 26.21
C GLN A 273 -21.29 -17.47 25.78
N MET A 274 -21.82 -17.18 24.60
CA MET A 274 -22.07 -15.81 24.15
C MET A 274 -23.36 -15.27 24.75
N TRP A 275 -24.44 -16.07 24.76
CA TRP A 275 -25.71 -15.68 25.39
C TRP A 275 -25.57 -15.50 26.91
N GLU A 276 -24.83 -16.39 27.58
CA GLU A 276 -24.43 -16.23 28.99
C GLU A 276 -23.77 -14.86 29.23
N LYS A 277 -22.77 -14.50 28.40
CA LYS A 277 -22.11 -13.18 28.49
C LYS A 277 -23.09 -12.02 28.24
N VAL A 278 -24.08 -12.18 27.35
CA VAL A 278 -25.10 -11.14 27.09
C VAL A 278 -25.99 -10.93 28.32
N VAL A 279 -26.65 -11.99 28.80
CA VAL A 279 -27.58 -11.96 29.93
C VAL A 279 -26.87 -11.45 31.20
N LEU A 280 -25.72 -12.02 31.54
CA LEU A 280 -25.02 -11.68 32.78
C LEU A 280 -24.47 -10.24 32.77
N ASN A 281 -24.04 -9.68 31.62
CA ASN A 281 -23.63 -8.27 31.56
C ASN A 281 -24.81 -7.32 31.80
N LEU A 282 -25.99 -7.59 31.22
CA LEU A 282 -27.16 -6.72 31.34
C LEU A 282 -27.75 -6.73 32.77
N ILE A 283 -27.96 -7.92 33.34
CA ILE A 283 -28.47 -8.05 34.72
C ILE A 283 -27.50 -7.44 35.74
N SER A 284 -26.19 -7.61 35.51
CA SER A 284 -25.16 -6.99 36.36
C SER A 284 -25.22 -5.46 36.27
N ASN A 285 -25.29 -4.87 35.07
CA ASN A 285 -25.47 -3.41 34.92
C ASN A 285 -26.72 -2.91 35.66
N ALA A 286 -27.87 -3.57 35.51
CA ALA A 286 -29.10 -3.23 36.22
C ALA A 286 -28.91 -3.24 37.76
N PHE A 287 -28.25 -4.27 38.29
CA PHE A 287 -27.89 -4.37 39.72
C PHE A 287 -26.95 -3.25 40.20
N LYS A 288 -26.05 -2.78 39.33
CA LYS A 288 -25.01 -1.78 39.64
C LYS A 288 -25.55 -0.35 39.75
N TYR A 289 -26.47 -0.01 38.84
CA TYR A 289 -27.01 1.33 38.67
C TYR A 289 -28.36 1.52 39.39
N THR A 290 -29.00 0.44 39.86
CA THR A 290 -30.13 0.49 40.79
C THR A 290 -29.65 0.46 42.24
N LEU A 291 -29.71 1.61 42.92
CA LEU A 291 -29.37 1.70 44.34
C LEU A 291 -30.48 1.11 45.24
N GLN A 292 -31.73 1.44 44.91
CA GLN A 292 -32.98 1.01 45.55
C GLN A 292 -34.05 0.88 44.45
N GLY A 293 -35.09 0.06 44.66
CA GLY A 293 -36.17 -0.15 43.69
C GLY A 293 -36.20 -1.57 43.15
N SER A 294 -36.39 -1.73 41.84
CA SER A 294 -36.58 -3.04 41.19
C SER A 294 -35.73 -3.24 39.94
N VAL A 295 -35.37 -4.49 39.68
CA VAL A 295 -34.87 -4.98 38.39
C VAL A 295 -35.81 -6.09 37.91
N SER A 296 -36.21 -6.06 36.64
CA SER A 296 -37.00 -7.14 36.02
C SER A 296 -36.37 -7.66 34.74
N VAL A 297 -36.26 -8.97 34.62
CA VAL A 297 -35.83 -9.68 33.40
C VAL A 297 -37.06 -10.30 32.75
N ARG A 298 -37.29 -10.05 31.46
CA ARG A 298 -38.43 -10.59 30.72
C ARG A 298 -37.97 -11.15 29.38
N VAL A 299 -38.54 -12.27 28.95
CA VAL A 299 -38.39 -12.80 27.58
C VAL A 299 -39.75 -12.74 26.90
N LYS A 300 -39.80 -12.25 25.65
CA LYS A 300 -41.04 -12.09 24.89
C LYS A 300 -40.84 -12.50 23.44
N GLU A 301 -41.88 -13.10 22.87
CA GLU A 301 -41.99 -13.45 21.46
C GLU A 301 -42.67 -12.28 20.72
N ILE A 302 -42.01 -11.71 19.71
CA ILE A 302 -42.52 -10.55 18.95
C ILE A 302 -42.11 -10.71 17.47
N ASP A 303 -43.09 -10.78 16.56
CA ASP A 303 -42.93 -10.66 15.10
C ASP A 303 -41.81 -11.50 14.46
N GLY A 304 -41.59 -12.73 14.92
CA GLY A 304 -40.55 -13.64 14.42
C GLY A 304 -39.17 -13.48 15.08
N HIS A 305 -39.11 -12.68 16.13
CA HIS A 305 -37.95 -12.48 16.99
C HIS A 305 -38.26 -12.81 18.45
N VAL A 306 -37.21 -13.02 19.23
CA VAL A 306 -37.25 -13.10 20.69
C VAL A 306 -36.58 -11.88 21.29
N ASP A 307 -37.35 -11.10 22.04
CA ASP A 307 -36.90 -9.95 22.81
C ASP A 307 -36.59 -10.36 24.25
N LEU A 308 -35.32 -10.29 24.62
CA LEU A 308 -34.87 -10.21 26.01
C LEU A 308 -34.92 -8.74 26.46
N LEU A 309 -35.75 -8.44 27.46
CA LEU A 309 -35.80 -7.14 28.11
C LEU A 309 -35.18 -7.23 29.52
N VAL A 310 -34.23 -6.36 29.81
CA VAL A 310 -33.69 -6.15 31.16
C VAL A 310 -33.96 -4.71 31.57
N SER A 311 -34.92 -4.54 32.49
CA SER A 311 -35.38 -3.24 32.99
C SER A 311 -34.90 -3.00 34.42
N ASP A 312 -34.49 -1.77 34.71
CA ASP A 312 -34.03 -1.28 36.00
C ASP A 312 -34.73 0.04 36.36
N THR A 313 -35.00 0.27 37.65
CA THR A 313 -35.52 1.55 38.16
C THR A 313 -34.41 2.39 38.81
N GLY A 314 -33.21 2.33 38.23
CA GLY A 314 -32.02 2.99 38.74
C GLY A 314 -31.93 4.45 38.33
N VAL A 315 -30.69 4.95 38.36
CA VAL A 315 -30.33 6.34 38.04
C VAL A 315 -30.66 6.77 36.59
N GLY A 316 -30.92 5.83 35.68
CA GLY A 316 -31.14 6.11 34.26
C GLY A 316 -29.93 6.73 33.54
N ILE A 317 -30.10 7.00 32.25
CA ILE A 317 -29.06 7.51 31.35
C ILE A 317 -29.57 8.82 30.71
N PRO A 318 -28.77 9.90 30.69
CA PRO A 318 -29.12 11.12 29.95
C PRO A 318 -29.16 10.90 28.44
N GLU A 319 -30.15 11.50 27.77
CA GLU A 319 -30.43 11.30 26.33
C GLU A 319 -29.20 11.50 25.42
N ARG A 320 -28.40 12.53 25.69
CA ARG A 320 -27.14 12.86 24.95
C ARG A 320 -26.09 11.73 24.97
N GLU A 321 -26.19 10.80 25.92
CA GLU A 321 -25.25 9.70 26.12
C GLU A 321 -25.71 8.41 25.41
N LEU A 322 -27.00 8.31 25.07
CA LEU A 322 -27.59 7.11 24.46
C LEU A 322 -26.96 6.72 23.11
N PRO A 323 -26.66 7.65 22.18
CA PRO A 323 -25.97 7.31 20.93
C PRO A 323 -24.58 6.71 21.17
N ARG A 324 -23.95 7.08 22.29
CA ARG A 324 -22.58 6.71 22.65
C ARG A 324 -22.50 5.51 23.58
N LEU A 325 -23.64 4.96 24.04
CA LEU A 325 -23.67 3.95 25.09
C LEU A 325 -23.01 2.61 24.68
N PHE A 326 -22.96 2.34 23.37
CA PHE A 326 -22.30 1.17 22.78
C PHE A 326 -20.92 1.51 22.18
N GLU A 327 -20.43 2.74 22.33
CA GLU A 327 -19.04 3.08 22.00
C GLU A 327 -18.06 2.42 22.98
N ARG A 328 -16.87 2.11 22.48
CA ARG A 328 -15.81 1.39 23.21
C ARG A 328 -15.28 2.26 24.34
N PHE A 329 -15.15 1.71 25.55
CA PHE A 329 -14.68 2.42 26.75
C PHE A 329 -15.53 3.64 27.16
N HIS A 330 -16.66 3.91 26.49
CA HIS A 330 -17.50 5.06 26.80
C HIS A 330 -18.15 4.91 28.18
N ARG A 331 -18.18 6.01 28.92
CA ARG A 331 -18.64 6.06 30.31
C ARG A 331 -19.36 7.36 30.56
N VAL A 332 -20.61 7.27 31.01
CA VAL A 332 -21.38 8.44 31.43
C VAL A 332 -20.76 9.04 32.69
N GLU A 333 -20.21 10.25 32.58
CA GLU A 333 -19.72 11.01 33.74
C GLU A 333 -20.86 11.45 34.66
N SER A 334 -20.53 11.75 35.93
CA SER A 334 -21.43 12.30 36.97
C SER A 334 -22.58 11.41 37.50
N VAL A 335 -22.79 10.19 37.00
CA VAL A 335 -23.87 9.30 37.46
C VAL A 335 -23.55 8.62 38.81
N ARG A 336 -24.47 8.73 39.79
CA ARG A 336 -24.36 8.14 41.14
C ARG A 336 -24.72 6.64 41.20
N GLY A 337 -23.90 5.78 40.59
CA GLY A 337 -24.00 4.33 40.77
C GLY A 337 -23.43 3.82 42.10
N ARG A 338 -23.45 2.50 42.34
CA ARG A 338 -22.88 1.86 43.55
C ARG A 338 -21.36 2.05 43.70
N THR A 339 -20.61 2.24 42.60
CA THR A 339 -19.21 2.67 42.57
C THR A 339 -18.90 3.52 41.32
N HIS A 340 -17.75 4.21 41.31
CA HIS A 340 -17.21 4.90 40.12
C HIS A 340 -16.43 3.97 39.16
N GLU A 341 -16.60 2.64 39.24
CA GLU A 341 -15.77 1.69 38.52
C GLU A 341 -16.54 0.98 37.40
N GLY A 342 -15.93 0.79 36.24
CA GLY A 342 -16.52 0.08 35.11
C GLY A 342 -15.79 0.42 33.81
N THR A 343 -15.52 -0.59 32.99
CA THR A 343 -14.50 -0.49 31.94
C THR A 343 -15.03 -0.01 30.58
N GLY A 344 -16.33 0.30 30.45
CA GLY A 344 -16.97 0.72 29.20
C GLY A 344 -16.99 -0.30 28.05
N ILE A 345 -16.38 -1.49 28.23
CA ILE A 345 -16.34 -2.55 27.21
C ILE A 345 -17.62 -3.39 27.19
N GLY A 346 -18.29 -3.54 28.35
CA GLY A 346 -19.35 -4.54 28.54
C GLY A 346 -20.53 -4.42 27.56
N LEU A 347 -21.05 -3.21 27.34
CA LEU A 347 -22.16 -2.98 26.41
C LEU A 347 -21.74 -3.05 24.94
N ALA A 348 -20.52 -2.60 24.60
CA ALA A 348 -19.95 -2.78 23.27
C ALA A 348 -19.79 -4.29 22.93
N LEU A 349 -19.32 -5.10 23.89
CA LEU A 349 -19.26 -6.56 23.74
C LEU A 349 -20.65 -7.19 23.58
N VAL A 350 -21.66 -6.76 24.36
CA VAL A 350 -23.05 -7.22 24.19
C VAL A 350 -23.55 -6.93 22.76
N ASN A 351 -23.29 -5.72 22.24
CA ASN A 351 -23.67 -5.34 20.88
C ASN A 351 -23.04 -6.27 19.82
N GLU A 352 -21.72 -6.50 19.87
CA GLU A 352 -21.06 -7.38 18.88
C GLU A 352 -21.43 -8.86 19.03
N LEU A 353 -21.62 -9.38 20.26
CA LEU A 353 -22.08 -10.76 20.46
C LEU A 353 -23.50 -10.96 19.92
N VAL A 354 -24.38 -9.97 20.05
CA VAL A 354 -25.75 -10.03 19.52
C VAL A 354 -25.77 -9.90 18.00
N LYS A 355 -24.94 -9.03 17.40
CA LYS A 355 -24.75 -8.98 15.94
C LYS A 355 -24.26 -10.31 15.35
N LEU A 356 -23.38 -11.03 16.05
CA LEU A 356 -22.96 -12.38 15.64
C LEU A 356 -24.12 -13.38 15.60
N HIS A 357 -25.19 -13.16 16.37
CA HIS A 357 -26.44 -13.93 16.31
C HIS A 357 -27.48 -13.33 15.33
N GLY A 358 -27.07 -12.45 14.42
CA GLY A 358 -27.99 -11.74 13.51
C GLY A 358 -29.00 -10.82 14.20
N GLY A 359 -28.82 -10.56 15.51
CA GLY A 359 -29.73 -9.79 16.33
C GLY A 359 -29.37 -8.30 16.42
N THR A 360 -30.16 -7.56 17.21
CA THR A 360 -29.92 -6.15 17.51
C THR A 360 -30.05 -5.84 19.00
N VAL A 361 -29.42 -4.75 19.43
CA VAL A 361 -29.52 -4.22 20.81
C VAL A 361 -30.03 -2.79 20.76
N SER A 362 -31.00 -2.47 21.59
CA SER A 362 -31.52 -1.11 21.79
C SER A 362 -31.67 -0.79 23.29
N VAL A 363 -31.79 0.50 23.59
CA VAL A 363 -31.87 1.00 24.96
C VAL A 363 -32.89 2.14 25.04
N GLU A 364 -33.80 2.03 26.01
CA GLU A 364 -34.80 3.03 26.35
C GLU A 364 -34.48 3.49 27.79
N SER A 365 -34.20 4.78 28.02
CA SER A 365 -33.77 5.24 29.35
C SER A 365 -34.23 6.67 29.62
N VAL A 366 -34.53 6.97 30.88
CA VAL A 366 -34.85 8.33 31.34
C VAL A 366 -34.09 8.57 32.65
N ALA A 367 -33.20 9.57 32.63
CA ALA A 367 -32.42 9.97 33.79
C ALA A 367 -33.31 10.24 35.02
N GLY A 368 -33.02 9.54 36.13
CA GLY A 368 -33.78 9.58 37.38
C GLY A 368 -34.92 8.55 37.49
N ASN A 369 -35.33 7.90 36.41
CA ASN A 369 -36.44 6.92 36.40
C ASN A 369 -35.99 5.48 36.13
N GLY A 370 -34.89 5.28 35.40
CA GLY A 370 -34.34 3.95 35.11
C GLY A 370 -33.99 3.71 33.64
N THR A 371 -33.65 2.46 33.31
CA THR A 371 -33.24 2.01 31.96
C THR A 371 -33.91 0.68 31.61
N THR A 372 -34.24 0.48 30.34
CA THR A 372 -34.55 -0.83 29.76
C THR A 372 -33.62 -1.10 28.59
N PHE A 373 -32.86 -2.18 28.66
CA PHE A 373 -32.16 -2.75 27.52
C PHE A 373 -33.04 -3.80 26.86
N ARG A 374 -33.08 -3.80 25.52
CA ARG A 374 -33.77 -4.79 24.69
C ARG A 374 -32.76 -5.43 23.75
N VAL A 375 -32.62 -6.75 23.83
CA VAL A 375 -31.85 -7.57 22.91
C VAL A 375 -32.83 -8.40 22.10
N SER A 376 -32.79 -8.28 20.78
CA SER A 376 -33.71 -8.98 19.86
C SER A 376 -32.93 -9.95 18.97
N ILE A 377 -33.28 -11.23 18.99
CA ILE A 377 -32.68 -12.28 18.13
C ILE A 377 -33.77 -12.91 17.24
N PRO A 378 -33.57 -13.04 15.91
CA PRO A 378 -34.50 -13.74 15.03
C PRO A 378 -34.57 -15.25 15.31
N PHE A 379 -35.73 -15.86 15.08
CA PHE A 379 -35.88 -17.32 15.14
C PHE A 379 -35.20 -18.06 13.97
N GLY A 380 -35.20 -19.40 14.07
CA GLY A 380 -34.58 -20.29 13.10
C GLY A 380 -33.06 -20.13 13.03
N SER A 381 -32.48 -20.42 11.86
CA SER A 381 -31.04 -20.41 11.64
C SER A 381 -30.61 -19.86 10.27
N SER A 382 -31.55 -19.37 9.45
CA SER A 382 -31.30 -18.82 8.11
C SER A 382 -30.47 -17.53 8.11
N HIS A 383 -30.35 -16.88 9.26
CA HIS A 383 -29.53 -15.69 9.50
C HIS A 383 -28.10 -16.04 9.97
N LEU A 384 -27.77 -17.33 10.14
CA LEU A 384 -26.51 -17.82 10.69
C LEU A 384 -25.63 -18.51 9.63
N PRO A 385 -24.30 -18.52 9.78
CA PRO A 385 -23.40 -19.29 8.92
C PRO A 385 -23.68 -20.80 9.02
N ALA A 386 -24.02 -21.42 7.88
CA ALA A 386 -24.43 -22.83 7.83
C ALA A 386 -23.31 -23.82 8.26
N ASP A 387 -22.05 -23.40 8.20
CA ASP A 387 -20.87 -24.12 8.69
C ASP A 387 -20.79 -24.21 10.23
N ARG A 388 -21.59 -23.44 10.96
CA ARG A 388 -21.49 -23.26 12.42
C ARG A 388 -22.69 -23.76 13.21
N ILE A 389 -23.69 -24.32 12.53
CA ILE A 389 -24.90 -24.86 13.16
C ILE A 389 -24.62 -26.30 13.60
N GLY A 390 -24.75 -26.59 14.90
CA GLY A 390 -24.59 -27.93 15.45
C GLY A 390 -23.13 -28.45 15.50
N ALA A 391 -22.13 -27.59 15.35
CA ALA A 391 -20.72 -27.98 15.40
C ALA A 391 -20.26 -28.25 16.85
N GLU A 392 -19.89 -29.50 17.18
CA GLU A 392 -19.32 -29.81 18.49
C GLU A 392 -18.03 -29.03 18.73
N ARG A 393 -18.04 -28.16 19.74
CA ARG A 393 -16.88 -27.35 20.13
C ARG A 393 -15.91 -28.23 20.93
N VAL A 394 -14.71 -28.46 20.42
CA VAL A 394 -13.62 -29.07 21.21
C VAL A 394 -13.41 -28.21 22.46
N ALA A 395 -13.62 -28.81 23.64
CA ALA A 395 -13.82 -28.08 24.89
C ALA A 395 -12.54 -27.42 25.41
N ALA A 396 -12.31 -26.16 25.02
CA ALA A 396 -11.33 -25.29 25.65
C ALA A 396 -11.92 -24.64 26.91
N GLU A 397 -11.40 -25.01 28.09
CA GLU A 397 -11.85 -24.60 29.44
C GLU A 397 -11.72 -23.08 29.69
N THR A 398 -12.58 -22.29 29.05
CA THR A 398 -12.48 -20.82 29.01
C THR A 398 -13.80 -20.07 29.29
N GLY A 399 -14.88 -20.80 29.56
CA GLY A 399 -16.05 -20.25 30.23
C GLY A 399 -15.70 -19.85 31.66
N LEU A 400 -15.94 -18.60 32.03
CA LEU A 400 -15.97 -18.19 33.44
C LEU A 400 -17.38 -18.50 33.94
N PRO A 401 -17.57 -19.38 34.95
CA PRO A 401 -18.91 -19.76 35.41
C PRO A 401 -19.75 -18.53 35.81
N ALA A 402 -21.07 -18.62 35.69
CA ALA A 402 -22.01 -17.58 36.14
C ALA A 402 -21.74 -17.10 37.58
N ASP A 403 -21.25 -17.98 38.46
CA ASP A 403 -20.72 -17.66 39.80
C ASP A 403 -19.75 -16.47 39.79
N THR A 404 -18.96 -16.28 38.72
CA THR A 404 -18.00 -15.17 38.55
C THR A 404 -18.69 -13.81 38.38
N TYR A 405 -19.90 -13.79 37.83
CA TYR A 405 -20.73 -12.59 37.67
C TYR A 405 -21.61 -12.35 38.89
N VAL A 406 -22.13 -13.41 39.53
CA VAL A 406 -22.83 -13.30 40.83
C VAL A 406 -21.87 -12.89 41.92
N GLU A 407 -20.67 -13.46 41.97
CA GLU A 407 -19.56 -12.93 42.76
C GLU A 407 -19.32 -11.47 42.40
N GLU A 408 -19.28 -11.07 41.13
CA GLU A 408 -19.09 -9.66 40.76
C GLU A 408 -20.20 -8.74 41.27
N ALA A 409 -21.47 -9.16 41.30
CA ALA A 409 -22.58 -8.39 41.87
C ALA A 409 -22.53 -8.36 43.41
N LEU A 410 -22.28 -9.51 44.05
CA LEU A 410 -21.92 -9.61 45.48
C LEU A 410 -20.61 -8.86 45.80
N ARG A 411 -19.86 -8.47 44.76
CA ARG A 411 -18.68 -7.61 44.76
C ARG A 411 -18.95 -6.23 44.15
N TRP A 412 -20.14 -5.81 43.75
CA TRP A 412 -20.49 -4.37 43.78
C TRP A 412 -21.07 -3.96 45.13
N LEU A 413 -21.11 -4.94 46.02
CA LEU A 413 -20.91 -4.81 47.45
C LEU A 413 -19.38 -4.89 47.86
N ALA A 414 -18.38 -5.08 46.93
CA ALA A 414 -16.87 -5.10 47.08
C ALA A 414 -15.97 -5.56 45.82
N PRO A 415 -15.39 -4.73 44.90
CA PRO A 415 -15.24 -4.96 43.39
C PRO A 415 -14.08 -5.75 42.65
N PRO A 416 -14.26 -6.23 41.35
CA PRO A 416 -13.31 -6.86 40.35
C PRO A 416 -13.42 -6.49 38.77
N ALA A 417 -12.87 -7.29 37.74
CA ALA A 417 -12.64 -6.99 36.23
C ALA A 417 -12.09 -8.13 35.15
N ASN A 418 -10.88 -8.07 34.42
CA ASN A 418 -10.65 -8.14 32.88
C ASN A 418 -9.63 -9.35 31.87
N ALA A 419 -9.72 -9.99 30.45
CA ALA A 419 -9.01 -10.41 28.86
C ALA A 419 -8.31 -11.70 27.87
N ALA A 420 -8.59 -12.03 26.49
CA ALA A 420 -8.28 -13.29 25.47
C ALA A 420 -7.25 -13.57 24.10
N VAL A 421 -7.52 -13.53 22.66
CA VAL A 421 -6.76 -13.66 21.18
C VAL A 421 -6.83 -14.85 20.00
N SER A 422 -6.36 -15.03 18.63
CA SER A 422 -5.51 -14.52 17.34
C SER A 422 -5.55 -15.37 15.88
N GLU A 423 -4.91 -15.42 14.56
CA GLU A 423 -3.95 -14.78 13.42
C GLU A 423 -4.06 -15.08 11.72
N PRO A 424 -3.12 -15.48 10.67
CA PRO A 424 -2.88 -15.10 9.10
C PRO A 424 -2.76 -16.15 7.78
N ASP A 425 -2.28 -16.16 6.40
CA ASP A 425 -1.47 -15.47 5.17
C ASP A 425 -1.40 -16.08 3.56
N TYR A 426 -0.74 -15.50 2.40
CA TYR A 426 -0.17 -15.90 0.91
C TYR A 426 -0.85 -15.91 -0.63
N ALA A 427 -0.40 -15.99 -2.02
CA ALA A 427 0.72 -15.81 -3.19
C ALA A 427 0.31 -16.19 -4.80
N SER A 428 0.84 -16.18 -6.16
CA SER A 428 1.85 -15.72 -7.34
C SER A 428 1.51 -16.16 -8.94
N ASP A 429 2.03 -16.09 -10.30
CA ASP A 429 3.13 -15.62 -11.40
C ASP A 429 2.86 -15.49 -13.08
N SER A 430 3.73 -15.82 -14.18
CA SER A 430 3.90 -15.29 -15.70
C SER A 430 4.37 -16.21 -17.04
N ALA A 431 4.80 -16.02 -18.42
CA ALA A 431 5.08 -15.10 -19.72
C ALA A 431 5.51 -15.70 -21.25
N PHE A 432 5.79 -14.95 -22.47
CA PHE A 432 6.59 -15.20 -23.88
C PHE A 432 6.13 -14.98 -25.50
N ARG A 433 6.98 -14.81 -26.67
CA ARG A 433 6.69 -14.40 -28.24
C ARG A 433 7.76 -14.54 -29.56
N SER A 434 7.49 -14.41 -30.98
CA SER A 434 8.46 -14.39 -32.30
C SER A 434 8.03 -14.07 -33.92
N GLY A 435 8.88 -14.00 -35.09
CA GLY A 435 8.65 -13.84 -36.70
C GLY A 435 9.83 -13.44 -37.84
N THR A 436 9.99 -13.26 -39.27
CA THR A 436 9.50 -13.47 -40.80
C THR A 436 10.42 -13.02 -42.15
N ARG A 437 10.13 -13.13 -43.58
CA ARG A 437 11.01 -12.81 -44.90
C ARG A 437 10.50 -12.42 -46.47
N SER A 438 11.23 -12.50 -47.72
CA SER A 438 11.00 -11.82 -49.19
C SER A 438 11.59 -12.34 -50.68
N HIS A 439 11.45 -11.71 -51.97
CA HIS A 439 11.74 -12.19 -53.49
C HIS A 439 11.94 -11.23 -54.87
N VAL A 440 12.47 -11.63 -56.14
CA VAL A 440 12.80 -10.86 -57.52
C VAL A 440 12.63 -11.56 -59.01
N LEU A 441 12.75 -10.92 -60.26
CA LEU A 441 12.59 -11.42 -61.75
C LEU A 441 13.52 -10.84 -62.95
N ILE A 442 13.70 -11.55 -64.11
CA ILE A 442 14.48 -11.21 -65.38
C ILE A 442 13.81 -11.69 -66.73
N ALA A 443 14.00 -10.98 -67.88
CA ALA A 443 13.67 -11.40 -69.27
C ALA A 443 14.73 -10.97 -70.33
N ASP A 444 15.07 -11.84 -71.31
CA ASP A 444 15.97 -11.56 -72.45
C ASP A 444 15.77 -12.67 -73.52
N ASP A 445 15.94 -12.44 -74.82
CA ASP A 445 15.70 -13.48 -75.86
C ASP A 445 16.90 -14.42 -76.07
N ASN A 446 18.10 -13.98 -75.71
CA ASN A 446 19.35 -14.70 -75.91
C ASN A 446 19.61 -15.64 -74.72
N ALA A 447 19.78 -16.94 -75.01
CA ALA A 447 19.95 -17.97 -73.99
C ALA A 447 21.20 -17.76 -73.12
N ASP A 448 22.32 -17.37 -73.72
CA ASP A 448 23.59 -17.15 -73.01
C ASP A 448 23.53 -15.88 -72.14
N MET A 449 22.86 -14.83 -72.63
CA MET A 449 22.64 -13.60 -71.86
C MET A 449 21.70 -13.81 -70.67
N ARG A 450 20.58 -14.53 -70.86
CA ARG A 450 19.70 -14.96 -69.75
C ARG A 450 20.47 -15.69 -68.67
N ASP A 451 21.29 -16.67 -69.04
CA ASP A 451 21.98 -17.52 -68.07
C ASP A 451 23.13 -16.78 -67.36
N TYR A 452 23.78 -15.84 -68.04
CA TYR A 452 24.73 -14.90 -67.44
C TYR A 452 24.07 -13.99 -66.38
N LEU A 453 22.96 -13.33 -66.75
CA LEU A 453 22.19 -12.45 -65.86
C LEU A 453 21.65 -13.19 -64.63
N ARG A 454 21.14 -14.41 -64.84
CA ARG A 454 20.59 -15.28 -63.80
C ARG A 454 21.63 -15.63 -62.74
N ARG A 455 22.78 -16.16 -63.15
CA ARG A 455 23.89 -16.55 -62.24
C ARG A 455 24.45 -15.36 -61.46
N LEU A 456 24.42 -14.16 -62.03
CA LEU A 456 24.89 -12.93 -61.38
C LEU A 456 23.98 -12.48 -60.22
N LEU A 457 22.68 -12.78 -60.28
CA LEU A 457 21.67 -12.29 -59.32
C LEU A 457 21.22 -13.34 -58.28
N GLU A 458 21.24 -14.64 -58.60
CA GLU A 458 20.83 -15.74 -57.71
C GLU A 458 21.57 -15.77 -56.36
N SER A 459 22.77 -15.19 -56.28
CA SER A 459 23.58 -15.13 -55.05
C SER A 459 23.05 -14.22 -53.94
N ARG A 460 22.14 -13.29 -54.27
CA ARG A 460 21.59 -12.27 -53.34
C ARG A 460 20.07 -12.28 -53.27
N TYR A 461 19.42 -12.72 -54.35
CA TYR A 461 17.99 -12.60 -54.56
C TYR A 461 17.40 -13.94 -55.00
N GLN A 462 16.14 -14.23 -54.64
CA GLN A 462 15.39 -15.27 -55.35
C GLN A 462 15.10 -14.73 -56.76
N VAL A 463 15.60 -15.40 -57.80
CA VAL A 463 15.49 -14.98 -59.20
C VAL A 463 14.45 -15.80 -59.94
N THR A 464 13.93 -15.27 -61.04
CA THR A 464 13.12 -15.96 -62.05
C THR A 464 13.57 -15.42 -63.41
N ALA A 465 13.60 -16.25 -64.45
CA ALA A 465 14.09 -15.85 -65.78
C ALA A 465 13.20 -16.45 -66.88
N VAL A 466 12.86 -15.65 -67.90
CA VAL A 466 11.95 -16.01 -69.00
C VAL A 466 12.50 -15.58 -70.36
N SER A 467 11.94 -16.10 -71.45
CA SER A 467 12.53 -16.05 -72.80
C SER A 467 12.01 -14.94 -73.72
N ASN A 468 10.90 -14.29 -73.36
CA ASN A 468 10.27 -13.22 -74.14
C ASN A 468 9.40 -12.34 -73.22
N GLY A 469 8.95 -11.18 -73.73
CA GLY A 469 8.15 -10.25 -72.94
C GLY A 469 6.77 -10.78 -72.53
N SER A 470 6.15 -11.71 -73.27
CA SER A 470 4.83 -12.24 -72.90
C SER A 470 4.94 -13.09 -71.64
N GLU A 471 5.90 -14.01 -71.60
CA GLU A 471 6.22 -14.78 -70.39
C GLU A 471 6.59 -13.88 -69.20
N ALA A 472 7.23 -12.73 -69.46
CA ALA A 472 7.62 -11.77 -68.42
C ALA A 472 6.41 -11.05 -67.82
N PHE A 473 5.43 -10.69 -68.64
CA PHE A 473 4.15 -10.14 -68.18
C PHE A 473 3.39 -11.17 -67.34
N ASP A 474 3.18 -12.38 -67.87
CA ASP A 474 2.43 -13.44 -67.20
C ASP A 474 3.07 -13.82 -65.85
N ALA A 475 4.40 -13.93 -65.79
CA ALA A 475 5.14 -14.19 -64.55
C ALA A 475 4.98 -13.05 -63.52
N ALA A 476 5.04 -11.79 -63.96
CA ALA A 476 4.89 -10.63 -63.07
C ALA A 476 3.47 -10.49 -62.49
N ILE A 477 2.43 -10.87 -63.24
CA ILE A 477 1.05 -10.89 -62.74
C ILE A 477 0.80 -12.06 -61.78
N ALA A 478 1.35 -13.24 -62.10
CA ALA A 478 1.19 -14.45 -61.28
C ALA A 478 1.94 -14.36 -59.94
N LYS A 479 3.18 -13.84 -59.94
CA LYS A 479 3.97 -13.61 -58.72
C LYS A 479 4.77 -12.30 -58.85
N PRO A 480 4.23 -11.17 -58.37
CA PRO A 480 4.91 -9.88 -58.42
C PRO A 480 6.32 -9.94 -57.80
N PRO A 481 7.38 -9.64 -58.57
CA PRO A 481 8.75 -9.59 -58.07
C PRO A 481 9.03 -8.25 -57.36
N ASP A 482 10.18 -8.11 -56.68
CA ASP A 482 10.61 -6.79 -56.20
C ASP A 482 11.21 -5.89 -57.32
N LEU A 483 11.64 -6.46 -58.47
CA LEU A 483 12.20 -5.76 -59.64
C LEU A 483 12.12 -6.61 -60.92
N VAL A 484 12.04 -5.96 -62.09
CA VAL A 484 12.15 -6.57 -63.43
C VAL A 484 13.35 -6.01 -64.21
N LEU A 485 14.10 -6.90 -64.86
CA LEU A 485 15.14 -6.57 -65.83
C LEU A 485 14.73 -7.16 -67.19
N THR A 486 14.63 -6.36 -68.26
CA THR A 486 14.21 -6.84 -69.58
C THR A 486 15.10 -6.33 -70.71
N ASP A 487 15.36 -7.14 -71.73
CA ASP A 487 15.93 -6.63 -72.99
C ASP A 487 14.89 -5.87 -73.81
N VAL A 488 15.35 -4.93 -74.64
CA VAL A 488 14.50 -4.15 -75.56
C VAL A 488 14.09 -4.97 -76.77
N MET A 489 15.02 -5.69 -77.40
CA MET A 489 14.76 -6.44 -78.64
C MET A 489 14.45 -7.90 -78.31
N MET A 490 13.17 -8.28 -78.28
CA MET A 490 12.73 -9.66 -78.07
C MET A 490 11.59 -10.04 -79.03
N PRO A 491 11.45 -11.31 -79.43
CA PRO A 491 10.31 -11.79 -80.22
C PRO A 491 9.04 -11.88 -79.36
N VAL A 492 7.88 -11.96 -80.02
CA VAL A 492 6.51 -12.03 -79.44
C VAL A 492 6.06 -10.77 -78.70
N LEU A 493 6.89 -10.21 -77.83
CA LEU A 493 6.66 -8.95 -77.14
C LEU A 493 8.00 -8.27 -76.83
N ASP A 494 8.18 -7.04 -77.29
CA ASP A 494 9.40 -6.26 -77.05
C ASP A 494 9.41 -5.60 -75.65
N GLY A 495 10.57 -5.09 -75.24
CA GLY A 495 10.75 -4.50 -73.90
C GLY A 495 9.94 -3.22 -73.65
N PHE A 496 9.60 -2.45 -74.70
CA PHE A 496 8.78 -1.24 -74.58
C PHE A 496 7.28 -1.56 -74.54
N GLU A 497 6.82 -2.57 -75.28
CA GLU A 497 5.45 -3.07 -75.17
C GLU A 497 5.21 -3.77 -73.81
N LEU A 498 6.18 -4.54 -73.31
CA LEU A 498 6.15 -5.08 -71.95
C LEU A 498 6.04 -3.97 -70.89
N LEU A 499 6.87 -2.94 -70.99
CA LEU A 499 6.84 -1.76 -70.11
C LEU A 499 5.46 -1.09 -70.12
N LYS A 500 4.89 -0.82 -71.31
CA LYS A 500 3.55 -0.23 -71.45
C LYS A 500 2.46 -1.09 -70.78
N ARG A 501 2.51 -2.43 -70.95
CA ARG A 501 1.55 -3.35 -70.29
C ARG A 501 1.71 -3.37 -68.77
N LEU A 502 2.93 -3.43 -68.25
CA LEU A 502 3.19 -3.40 -66.80
C LEU A 502 2.85 -2.05 -66.15
N ARG A 503 2.88 -0.94 -66.89
CA ARG A 503 2.45 0.39 -66.40
C ARG A 503 0.93 0.58 -66.44
N ALA A 504 0.22 -0.10 -67.33
CA ALA A 504 -1.24 -0.03 -67.44
C ALA A 504 -1.99 -0.85 -66.37
N GLU A 505 -1.35 -1.85 -65.77
CA GLU A 505 -1.96 -2.74 -64.78
C GLU A 505 -1.75 -2.24 -63.34
N GLU A 506 -2.85 -2.13 -62.58
CA GLU A 506 -2.89 -1.54 -61.23
C GLU A 506 -1.93 -2.26 -60.25
N ARG A 507 -1.78 -3.58 -60.40
CA ARG A 507 -0.92 -4.41 -59.55
C ARG A 507 0.58 -4.30 -59.85
N THR A 508 0.97 -3.78 -61.01
CA THR A 508 2.38 -3.71 -61.45
C THR A 508 2.86 -2.30 -61.81
N LYS A 509 1.99 -1.30 -61.89
CA LYS A 509 2.38 0.08 -62.28
C LYS A 509 3.52 0.69 -61.46
N THR A 510 3.69 0.32 -60.18
CA THR A 510 4.77 0.80 -59.29
C THR A 510 6.01 -0.08 -59.23
N LEU A 511 6.09 -1.14 -60.03
CA LEU A 511 7.20 -2.11 -60.07
C LEU A 511 8.43 -1.49 -60.76
N PRO A 512 9.66 -1.57 -60.20
CA PRO A 512 10.82 -1.00 -60.89
C PRO A 512 11.23 -1.86 -62.10
N ILE A 513 11.41 -1.22 -63.26
CA ILE A 513 11.72 -1.87 -64.54
C ILE A 513 13.01 -1.26 -65.12
N ILE A 514 14.01 -2.10 -65.40
CA ILE A 514 15.28 -1.73 -66.04
C ILE A 514 15.32 -2.32 -67.47
N LEU A 515 15.59 -1.47 -68.46
CA LEU A 515 15.76 -1.87 -69.86
C LEU A 515 17.24 -2.17 -70.19
N LEU A 516 17.50 -3.26 -70.92
CA LEU A 516 18.78 -3.55 -71.57
C LEU A 516 18.66 -3.27 -73.08
N SER A 517 19.73 -2.79 -73.73
CA SER A 517 19.69 -2.44 -75.16
C SER A 517 21.05 -2.50 -75.84
N ALA A 518 21.11 -2.93 -77.10
CA ALA A 518 22.33 -2.95 -77.91
C ALA A 518 22.69 -1.59 -78.57
N ARG A 519 21.91 -0.52 -78.35
CA ARG A 519 22.17 0.82 -78.93
C ARG A 519 22.65 1.82 -77.89
N ALA A 520 23.86 2.34 -78.10
CA ALA A 520 24.50 3.39 -77.29
C ALA A 520 24.21 4.82 -77.80
N GLY A 521 23.01 5.08 -78.32
CA GLY A 521 22.56 6.40 -78.76
C GLY A 521 21.61 7.04 -77.75
N GLU A 522 21.61 8.37 -77.64
CA GLU A 522 20.80 9.07 -76.63
C GLU A 522 19.29 9.04 -76.93
N GLU A 523 18.89 9.06 -78.20
CA GLU A 523 17.47 9.08 -78.63
C GLU A 523 16.68 7.89 -78.05
N SER A 524 17.19 6.67 -78.20
CA SER A 524 16.55 5.45 -77.66
C SER A 524 16.59 5.35 -76.13
N ARG A 525 17.42 6.16 -75.45
CA ARG A 525 17.44 6.27 -73.98
C ARG A 525 16.35 7.23 -73.49
N VAL A 526 16.07 8.30 -74.22
CA VAL A 526 14.97 9.22 -73.93
C VAL A 526 13.63 8.49 -74.09
N GLU A 527 13.41 7.81 -75.22
CA GLU A 527 12.15 7.08 -75.50
C GLU A 527 11.80 6.04 -74.41
N GLY A 528 12.79 5.35 -73.82
CA GLY A 528 12.57 4.40 -72.75
C GLY A 528 12.20 5.03 -71.40
N LEU A 529 12.77 6.20 -71.07
CA LEU A 529 12.47 6.93 -69.85
C LEU A 529 11.12 7.66 -69.94
N ASP A 530 10.82 8.26 -71.09
CA ASP A 530 9.51 8.86 -71.40
C ASP A 530 8.40 7.80 -71.47
N GLY A 531 8.75 6.57 -71.92
CA GLY A 531 7.89 5.38 -71.81
C GLY A 531 7.70 4.87 -70.37
N GLY A 532 8.38 5.46 -69.39
CA GLY A 532 8.20 5.20 -67.97
C GLY A 532 9.06 4.09 -67.39
N ALA A 533 10.20 3.74 -67.99
CA ALA A 533 11.20 2.85 -67.35
C ALA A 533 11.87 3.54 -66.16
N ASP A 534 12.34 2.76 -65.17
CA ASP A 534 13.08 3.31 -64.04
C ASP A 534 14.59 3.47 -64.34
N ASP A 535 15.14 2.69 -65.29
CA ASP A 535 16.53 2.82 -65.76
C ASP A 535 16.75 2.18 -67.15
N TYR A 536 17.86 2.51 -67.80
CA TYR A 536 18.29 2.02 -69.12
C TYR A 536 19.81 1.72 -69.13
N LEU A 537 20.20 0.53 -69.58
CA LEU A 537 21.58 0.05 -69.57
C LEU A 537 22.01 -0.53 -70.93
N ALA A 538 23.08 0.03 -71.50
CA ALA A 538 23.58 -0.39 -72.81
C ALA A 538 24.44 -1.68 -72.73
N LYS A 539 24.21 -2.63 -73.64
CA LYS A 539 25.07 -3.79 -73.91
C LYS A 539 26.25 -3.34 -74.79
N PRO A 540 27.51 -3.68 -74.47
CA PRO A 540 27.97 -4.45 -73.31
C PRO A 540 28.09 -3.59 -72.03
N PHE A 541 27.55 -4.10 -70.93
CA PHE A 541 27.64 -3.51 -69.59
C PHE A 541 28.58 -4.29 -68.67
N THR A 542 28.97 -3.70 -67.54
CA THR A 542 29.74 -4.43 -66.51
C THR A 542 28.83 -5.05 -65.44
N ALA A 543 29.22 -6.22 -64.91
CA ALA A 543 28.49 -6.88 -63.83
C ALA A 543 28.32 -6.00 -62.57
N ARG A 544 29.31 -5.14 -62.28
CA ARG A 544 29.26 -4.19 -61.16
C ARG A 544 28.23 -3.08 -61.38
N GLU A 545 28.09 -2.60 -62.61
CA GLU A 545 27.10 -1.57 -62.96
C GLU A 545 25.67 -2.11 -62.88
N LEU A 546 25.41 -3.30 -63.44
CA LEU A 546 24.10 -3.94 -63.34
C LEU A 546 23.68 -4.14 -61.88
N LEU A 547 24.57 -4.72 -61.05
CA LEU A 547 24.29 -4.95 -59.63
C LEU A 547 24.03 -3.64 -58.88
N ALA A 548 24.78 -2.57 -59.16
CA ALA A 548 24.56 -1.27 -58.53
C ALA A 548 23.18 -0.67 -58.85
N ARG A 549 22.73 -0.78 -60.11
CA ARG A 549 21.41 -0.31 -60.55
C ARG A 549 20.29 -1.16 -59.91
N VAL A 550 20.41 -2.48 -59.92
CA VAL A 550 19.44 -3.40 -59.27
C VAL A 550 19.36 -3.15 -57.76
N ASP A 551 20.48 -3.06 -57.06
CA ASP A 551 20.53 -2.79 -55.61
C ASP A 551 19.90 -1.41 -55.27
N ALA A 552 20.12 -0.39 -56.10
CA ALA A 552 19.54 0.94 -55.94
C ALA A 552 18.02 0.95 -56.15
N HIS A 553 17.51 0.40 -57.25
CA HIS A 553 16.07 0.38 -57.54
C HIS A 553 15.27 -0.51 -56.58
N LEU A 554 15.84 -1.64 -56.12
CA LEU A 554 15.25 -2.44 -55.04
C LEU A 554 15.17 -1.64 -53.73
N SER A 555 16.18 -0.83 -53.42
CA SER A 555 16.19 0.01 -52.22
C SER A 555 15.16 1.15 -52.30
N LEU A 556 15.04 1.79 -53.46
CA LEU A 556 14.02 2.82 -53.71
C LEU A 556 12.59 2.25 -53.69
N ALA A 557 12.36 1.07 -54.28
CA ALA A 557 11.05 0.41 -54.27
C ALA A 557 10.64 -0.05 -52.86
N ARG A 558 11.60 -0.50 -52.03
CA ARG A 558 11.38 -0.76 -50.59
C ARG A 558 11.04 0.52 -49.84
N MET A 559 11.78 1.62 -50.08
CA MET A 559 11.52 2.91 -49.43
C MET A 559 10.15 3.47 -49.80
N ARG A 560 9.75 3.43 -51.09
CA ARG A 560 8.41 3.84 -51.55
C ARG A 560 7.29 3.03 -50.90
N ARG A 561 7.43 1.69 -50.85
CA ARG A 561 6.49 0.82 -50.11
C ARG A 561 6.40 1.21 -48.64
N GLN A 562 7.55 1.36 -47.98
CA GLN A 562 7.64 1.67 -46.56
C GLN A 562 7.10 3.06 -46.18
N VAL A 563 7.13 4.06 -47.06
CA VAL A 563 6.49 5.37 -46.81
C VAL A 563 4.97 5.26 -46.87
N ASN A 564 4.42 4.54 -47.87
CA ASN A 564 2.98 4.32 -47.98
C ASN A 564 2.45 3.44 -46.84
N GLU A 565 3.16 2.35 -46.51
CA GLU A 565 2.91 1.51 -45.35
C GLU A 565 3.00 2.33 -44.05
N ALA A 566 4.03 3.18 -43.88
CA ALA A 566 4.18 4.01 -42.68
C ALA A 566 3.03 5.01 -42.51
N ARG A 567 2.47 5.59 -43.59
CA ARG A 567 1.31 6.48 -43.48
C ARG A 567 0.06 5.74 -43.00
N GLN A 568 -0.29 4.64 -43.67
CA GLN A 568 -1.46 3.82 -43.28
C GLN A 568 -1.28 3.21 -41.88
N VAL A 569 -0.06 2.78 -41.53
CA VAL A 569 0.28 2.30 -40.18
C VAL A 569 0.22 3.44 -39.17
N SER A 570 0.53 4.69 -39.52
CA SER A 570 0.39 5.84 -38.61
C SER A 570 -1.09 6.11 -38.28
N GLU A 571 -1.93 6.20 -39.30
CA GLU A 571 -3.38 6.42 -39.19
C GLU A 571 -4.04 5.27 -38.37
N ALA A 572 -3.79 4.02 -38.74
CA ALA A 572 -4.28 2.85 -38.01
C ALA A 572 -3.73 2.75 -36.58
N ARG A 573 -2.50 3.20 -36.32
CA ARG A 573 -1.87 3.21 -35.00
C ARG A 573 -2.40 4.33 -34.11
N LEU A 574 -2.80 5.47 -34.67
CA LEU A 574 -3.49 6.52 -33.92
C LEU A 574 -4.84 5.99 -33.41
N GLY A 575 -5.63 5.38 -34.30
CA GLY A 575 -6.89 4.72 -33.94
C GLY A 575 -6.71 3.61 -32.91
N LEU A 576 -5.72 2.73 -33.09
CA LEU A 576 -5.44 1.64 -32.15
C LEU A 576 -4.95 2.15 -30.79
N VAL A 577 -4.15 3.23 -30.74
CA VAL A 577 -3.72 3.86 -29.48
C VAL A 577 -4.94 4.38 -28.73
N LEU A 578 -5.79 5.18 -29.38
CA LEU A 578 -6.99 5.77 -28.79
C LEU A 578 -7.97 4.69 -28.27
N GLN A 579 -8.21 3.64 -29.07
CA GLN A 579 -9.00 2.47 -28.65
C GLN A 579 -8.37 1.73 -27.45
N SER A 580 -7.05 1.60 -27.40
CA SER A 580 -6.35 0.88 -26.32
C SER A 580 -6.27 1.63 -24.99
N THR A 581 -6.57 2.93 -24.96
CA THR A 581 -6.48 3.78 -23.76
C THR A 581 -7.84 4.34 -23.30
N ASN A 582 -8.96 3.88 -23.89
CA ASN A 582 -10.29 4.49 -23.72
C ASN A 582 -10.28 6.02 -23.97
N MET A 583 -9.44 6.48 -24.89
CA MET A 583 -9.31 7.89 -25.21
C MET A 583 -10.07 8.25 -26.48
N VAL A 584 -10.62 9.45 -26.45
CA VAL A 584 -11.38 10.05 -27.55
C VAL A 584 -10.68 11.36 -27.93
N ALA A 585 -10.15 11.43 -29.13
CA ALA A 585 -9.59 12.66 -29.69
C ALA A 585 -10.66 13.43 -30.47
N TRP A 586 -10.60 14.75 -30.42
CA TRP A 586 -11.52 15.64 -31.11
C TRP A 586 -10.84 16.92 -31.58
N GLU A 587 -11.40 17.51 -32.63
CA GLU A 587 -11.01 18.79 -33.23
C GLU A 587 -12.29 19.59 -33.48
N TRP A 588 -12.40 20.80 -32.95
CA TRP A 588 -13.54 21.70 -33.14
C TRP A 588 -13.10 22.99 -33.82
N ASP A 589 -13.79 23.36 -34.88
CA ASP A 589 -13.66 24.65 -35.55
C ASP A 589 -14.73 25.61 -35.00
N PRO A 590 -14.39 26.60 -34.16
CA PRO A 590 -15.35 27.51 -33.53
C PRO A 590 -15.94 28.55 -34.50
N VAL A 591 -15.49 28.62 -35.76
CA VAL A 591 -16.01 29.54 -36.78
C VAL A 591 -17.07 28.84 -37.62
N GLU A 592 -16.77 27.65 -38.13
CA GLU A 592 -17.70 26.84 -38.95
C GLU A 592 -18.61 25.92 -38.08
N ASP A 593 -18.40 25.89 -36.77
CA ASP A 593 -19.04 25.03 -35.76
C ASP A 593 -18.90 23.51 -36.01
N VAL A 594 -17.85 23.11 -36.74
CA VAL A 594 -17.59 21.71 -37.14
C VAL A 594 -16.82 20.97 -36.06
N LEU A 595 -17.38 19.87 -35.55
CA LEU A 595 -16.72 18.94 -34.63
C LEU A 595 -16.28 17.67 -35.39
N THR A 596 -14.98 17.41 -35.44
CA THR A 596 -14.35 16.21 -36.00
C THR A 596 -13.84 15.31 -34.88
N CYS A 597 -14.00 13.99 -35.02
CA CYS A 597 -13.97 13.05 -33.91
C CYS A 597 -13.22 11.77 -34.27
N THR A 598 -12.27 11.32 -33.44
CA THR A 598 -11.50 10.07 -33.62
C THR A 598 -11.40 9.28 -32.31
N GLY A 599 -11.96 8.07 -32.27
CA GLY A 599 -11.98 7.21 -31.09
C GLY A 599 -13.34 6.51 -30.91
N ASP A 600 -13.50 5.75 -29.84
CA ASP A 600 -14.78 5.09 -29.52
C ASP A 600 -15.67 6.03 -28.69
N PHE A 601 -16.32 6.97 -29.39
CA PHE A 601 -17.22 7.95 -28.77
C PHE A 601 -18.36 7.30 -28.01
N LYS A 602 -18.95 6.25 -28.58
CA LYS A 602 -20.10 5.58 -27.96
C LYS A 602 -19.70 4.94 -26.63
N ARG A 603 -18.52 4.34 -26.52
CA ARG A 603 -18.04 3.77 -25.26
C ARG A 603 -17.75 4.80 -24.17
N VAL A 604 -17.45 6.05 -24.53
CA VAL A 604 -17.16 7.11 -23.54
C VAL A 604 -18.40 7.91 -23.16
N PHE A 605 -19.23 8.32 -24.12
CA PHE A 605 -20.40 9.20 -23.89
C PHE A 605 -21.75 8.48 -23.93
N GLY A 606 -21.81 7.20 -24.32
CA GLY A 606 -23.04 6.45 -24.60
C GLY A 606 -23.65 6.74 -25.98
N THR A 607 -23.20 7.81 -26.65
CA THR A 607 -23.67 8.26 -27.96
C THR A 607 -22.52 8.80 -28.82
N THR A 608 -22.78 9.00 -30.10
CA THR A 608 -21.96 9.86 -30.98
C THR A 608 -22.46 11.29 -30.91
N LEU A 609 -21.57 12.24 -30.65
CA LEU A 609 -21.89 13.67 -30.66
C LEU A 609 -21.82 14.22 -32.08
N SER A 610 -22.82 15.02 -32.45
CA SER A 610 -22.93 15.72 -33.75
C SER A 610 -22.47 17.17 -33.70
N SER A 611 -22.39 17.76 -32.49
CA SER A 611 -21.89 19.11 -32.25
C SER A 611 -21.32 19.24 -30.83
N TRP A 612 -20.43 20.21 -30.59
CA TRP A 612 -19.89 20.47 -29.25
C TRP A 612 -21.00 20.84 -28.24
N ARG A 613 -22.06 21.54 -28.71
CA ARG A 613 -23.21 21.97 -27.89
C ARG A 613 -23.97 20.80 -27.28
N GLU A 614 -24.07 19.69 -28.02
CA GLU A 614 -24.70 18.45 -27.59
C GLU A 614 -23.96 17.82 -26.39
N GLY A 615 -22.63 17.90 -26.37
CA GLY A 615 -21.79 17.40 -25.27
C GLY A 615 -22.15 17.99 -23.91
N PHE A 616 -22.45 19.30 -23.85
CA PHE A 616 -22.83 19.98 -22.59
C PHE A 616 -24.17 19.50 -22.01
N SER A 617 -25.02 18.84 -22.81
CA SER A 617 -26.29 18.28 -22.29
C SER A 617 -26.07 17.01 -21.46
N LEU A 618 -24.92 16.36 -21.61
CA LEU A 618 -24.54 15.16 -20.85
C LEU A 618 -23.79 15.48 -19.55
N VAL A 619 -23.23 16.70 -19.42
CA VAL A 619 -22.44 17.14 -18.26
C VAL A 619 -23.32 17.36 -17.04
N HIS A 620 -22.88 16.88 -15.88
CA HIS A 620 -23.59 17.00 -14.60
C HIS A 620 -23.86 18.48 -14.25
N PRO A 621 -25.05 18.84 -13.72
CA PRO A 621 -25.45 20.24 -13.49
C PRO A 621 -24.44 21.11 -12.72
N ASP A 622 -23.84 20.63 -11.64
CA ASP A 622 -22.84 21.41 -10.88
C ASP A 622 -21.53 21.65 -11.67
N ASP A 623 -21.19 20.78 -12.63
CA ASP A 623 -19.94 20.87 -13.39
C ASP A 623 -20.09 21.70 -14.68
N VAL A 624 -21.29 21.75 -15.28
CA VAL A 624 -21.48 22.31 -16.63
C VAL A 624 -21.07 23.77 -16.76
N VAL A 625 -21.27 24.59 -15.73
CA VAL A 625 -20.89 26.02 -15.72
C VAL A 625 -19.37 26.19 -15.71
N ARG A 626 -18.68 25.43 -14.85
CA ARG A 626 -17.21 25.43 -14.70
C ARG A 626 -16.53 24.89 -15.96
N HIS A 627 -17.06 23.79 -16.50
CA HIS A 627 -16.54 23.16 -17.71
C HIS A 627 -16.73 24.08 -18.93
N ARG A 628 -17.96 24.59 -19.15
CA ARG A 628 -18.26 25.57 -20.22
C ARG A 628 -17.33 26.77 -20.24
N ALA A 629 -17.11 27.39 -19.08
CA ALA A 629 -16.24 28.57 -18.98
C ALA A 629 -14.78 28.26 -19.38
N ALA A 630 -14.28 27.05 -19.16
CA ALA A 630 -12.94 26.63 -19.59
C ALA A 630 -12.86 26.45 -21.12
N VAL A 631 -13.86 25.80 -21.73
CA VAL A 631 -13.93 25.60 -23.18
C VAL A 631 -14.10 26.94 -23.92
N GLU A 632 -15.10 27.73 -23.54
CA GLU A 632 -15.42 29.02 -24.17
C GLU A 632 -14.34 30.09 -23.94
N GLY A 633 -13.55 29.98 -22.86
CA GLY A 633 -12.36 30.80 -22.63
C GLY A 633 -11.25 30.47 -23.62
N ALA A 634 -10.83 29.20 -23.71
CA ALA A 634 -9.76 28.80 -24.64
C ALA A 634 -10.13 29.01 -26.12
N ALA A 635 -11.42 28.90 -26.47
CA ALA A 635 -11.93 29.21 -27.80
C ALA A 635 -11.85 30.70 -28.19
N ARG A 636 -11.82 31.60 -27.19
CA ARG A 636 -11.83 33.06 -27.39
C ARG A 636 -10.44 33.67 -27.24
N ASP A 637 -9.77 33.31 -26.16
CA ASP A 637 -8.53 33.93 -25.68
C ASP A 637 -7.29 33.09 -26.02
N GLY A 638 -7.49 31.86 -26.52
CA GLY A 638 -6.43 30.91 -26.86
C GLY A 638 -5.89 30.12 -25.67
N GLY A 639 -4.74 29.46 -25.86
CA GLY A 639 -4.09 28.66 -24.84
C GLY A 639 -4.68 27.24 -24.70
N SER A 640 -4.69 26.70 -23.49
CA SER A 640 -5.11 25.31 -23.21
C SER A 640 -5.82 25.16 -21.87
N TYR A 641 -6.68 24.15 -21.75
CA TYR A 641 -7.38 23.81 -20.51
C TYR A 641 -7.25 22.31 -20.15
N CYS A 642 -7.54 22.04 -18.88
CA CYS A 642 -7.71 20.71 -18.32
C CYS A 642 -8.96 20.74 -17.44
N SER A 643 -9.88 19.80 -17.62
CA SER A 643 -11.18 19.79 -16.94
C SER A 643 -11.55 18.37 -16.50
N GLU A 644 -11.60 18.13 -15.19
CA GLU A 644 -12.26 16.94 -14.62
C GLU A 644 -13.75 17.28 -14.35
N PHE A 645 -14.67 16.53 -14.94
CA PHE A 645 -16.12 16.71 -14.79
C PHE A 645 -16.87 15.37 -14.85
N ARG A 646 -18.09 15.35 -14.31
CA ARG A 646 -19.01 14.22 -14.41
C ARG A 646 -19.91 14.35 -15.64
N ILE A 647 -20.23 13.23 -16.27
CA ILE A 647 -21.35 13.10 -17.23
C ILE A 647 -22.33 12.04 -16.76
N HIS A 648 -23.56 12.11 -17.28
CA HIS A 648 -24.43 10.94 -17.41
C HIS A 648 -24.26 10.34 -18.81
N ARG A 649 -23.96 9.03 -18.89
CA ARG A 649 -23.87 8.33 -20.19
C ARG A 649 -25.23 8.33 -20.88
N ALA A 650 -25.26 8.62 -22.18
CA ALA A 650 -26.51 8.77 -22.94
C ALA A 650 -27.29 7.46 -23.14
N ASP A 651 -26.67 6.30 -22.95
CA ASP A 651 -27.26 4.98 -23.13
C ASP A 651 -27.61 4.26 -21.81
N THR A 652 -26.75 4.33 -20.78
CA THR A 652 -27.00 3.71 -19.47
C THR A 652 -27.52 4.66 -18.40
N GLY A 653 -27.37 5.98 -18.57
CA GLY A 653 -27.67 7.00 -17.55
C GLY A 653 -26.65 7.04 -16.39
N GLU A 654 -25.67 6.15 -16.38
CA GLU A 654 -24.68 6.01 -15.31
C GLU A 654 -23.76 7.25 -15.22
N LEU A 655 -23.36 7.57 -14.00
CA LEU A 655 -22.42 8.65 -13.72
C LEU A 655 -20.99 8.22 -14.07
N ALA A 656 -20.38 8.86 -15.07
CA ALA A 656 -18.98 8.68 -15.43
C ALA A 656 -18.17 9.95 -15.14
N TRP A 657 -16.90 9.79 -14.77
CA TRP A 657 -15.96 10.90 -14.66
C TRP A 657 -15.08 10.97 -15.90
N LEU A 658 -15.06 12.12 -16.56
CA LEU A 658 -14.18 12.40 -17.69
C LEU A 658 -13.09 13.41 -17.29
N GLU A 659 -11.90 13.23 -17.86
CA GLU A 659 -10.84 14.23 -17.89
C GLU A 659 -10.64 14.68 -19.34
N GLU A 660 -10.88 15.95 -19.61
CA GLU A 660 -10.68 16.57 -20.91
C GLU A 660 -9.48 17.51 -20.89
N ARG A 661 -8.63 17.42 -21.92
CA ARG A 661 -7.48 18.31 -22.13
C ARG A 661 -7.46 18.77 -23.57
N ALA A 662 -7.46 20.08 -23.80
CA ALA A 662 -7.44 20.65 -25.14
C ALA A 662 -6.55 21.90 -25.24
N THR A 663 -6.11 22.20 -26.46
CA THR A 663 -5.28 23.36 -26.80
C THR A 663 -5.85 24.02 -28.05
N ALA A 664 -5.91 25.35 -28.06
CA ALA A 664 -6.24 26.14 -29.24
C ALA A 664 -5.04 26.20 -30.21
N ILE A 665 -5.31 25.89 -31.48
CA ILE A 665 -4.43 26.19 -32.62
C ILE A 665 -4.75 27.63 -33.04
N THR A 666 -3.72 28.45 -33.20
CA THR A 666 -3.85 29.85 -33.60
C THR A 666 -3.31 30.12 -35.00
N ASP A 667 -3.81 31.17 -35.65
CA ASP A 667 -3.23 31.72 -36.88
C ASP A 667 -1.89 32.46 -36.62
N GLU A 668 -1.28 32.97 -37.70
CA GLU A 668 -0.05 33.78 -37.66
C GLU A 668 -0.20 35.10 -36.87
N ASN A 669 -1.44 35.53 -36.58
CA ASN A 669 -1.77 36.72 -35.79
C ASN A 669 -2.09 36.37 -34.32
N GLY A 670 -1.97 35.10 -33.91
CA GLY A 670 -2.27 34.63 -32.56
C GLY A 670 -3.76 34.44 -32.25
N ARG A 671 -4.64 34.45 -33.24
CA ARG A 671 -6.09 34.26 -33.08
C ARG A 671 -6.44 32.77 -33.09
N PRO A 672 -7.27 32.26 -32.14
CA PRO A 672 -7.75 30.89 -32.20
C PRO A 672 -8.47 30.59 -33.52
N THR A 673 -8.08 29.51 -34.20
CA THR A 673 -8.74 29.00 -35.40
C THR A 673 -9.43 27.66 -35.17
N ARG A 674 -8.89 26.81 -34.29
CA ARG A 674 -9.47 25.52 -33.90
C ARG A 674 -9.06 25.14 -32.48
N LEU A 675 -9.84 24.30 -31.82
CA LEU A 675 -9.44 23.60 -30.59
C LEU A 675 -9.20 22.12 -30.91
N VAL A 676 -8.07 21.57 -30.46
CA VAL A 676 -7.79 20.12 -30.53
C VAL A 676 -7.61 19.56 -29.12
N GLY A 677 -8.24 18.43 -28.84
CA GLY A 677 -8.26 17.87 -27.49
C GLY A 677 -8.44 16.37 -27.42
N VAL A 678 -8.32 15.86 -26.20
CA VAL A 678 -8.61 14.48 -25.82
C VAL A 678 -9.50 14.45 -24.59
N VAL A 679 -10.52 13.59 -24.63
CA VAL A 679 -11.26 13.13 -23.46
C VAL A 679 -10.73 11.75 -23.05
N MET A 680 -10.69 11.52 -21.74
CA MET A 680 -10.28 10.26 -21.12
C MET A 680 -11.33 9.87 -20.09
N ASP A 681 -11.78 8.61 -20.09
CA ASP A 681 -12.57 8.07 -18.98
C ASP A 681 -11.66 7.85 -17.76
N ILE A 682 -11.97 8.52 -16.65
CA ILE A 682 -11.23 8.43 -15.39
C ILE A 682 -12.09 7.86 -14.25
N THR A 683 -13.21 7.22 -14.56
CA THR A 683 -14.18 6.72 -13.56
C THR A 683 -13.54 5.71 -12.60
N GLU A 684 -12.78 4.73 -13.12
CA GLU A 684 -12.02 3.77 -12.30
C GLU A 684 -10.99 4.47 -11.39
N ARG A 685 -10.29 5.48 -11.91
CA ARG A 685 -9.34 6.30 -11.13
C ARG A 685 -10.07 7.02 -9.98
N LYS A 686 -11.25 7.58 -10.21
CA LYS A 686 -12.02 8.31 -9.19
C LYS A 686 -12.62 7.40 -8.12
N ILE A 687 -13.03 6.18 -8.49
CA ILE A 687 -13.44 5.14 -7.54
C ILE A 687 -12.24 4.77 -6.66
N ALA A 688 -11.09 4.44 -7.25
CA ALA A 688 -9.88 4.09 -6.50
C ALA A 688 -9.33 5.25 -5.63
N GLU A 689 -9.42 6.51 -6.08
CA GLU A 689 -9.08 7.70 -5.29
C GLU A 689 -9.98 7.84 -4.05
N GLU A 690 -11.29 7.61 -4.17
CA GLU A 690 -12.25 7.68 -3.05
C GLU A 690 -12.16 6.47 -2.11
N ASP A 691 -12.00 5.25 -2.63
CA ASP A 691 -11.84 4.05 -1.81
C ASP A 691 -10.53 4.09 -1.00
N MET A 692 -9.42 4.55 -1.61
CA MET A 692 -8.17 4.82 -0.89
C MET A 692 -8.36 5.88 0.20
N ARG A 693 -9.13 6.94 -0.06
CA ARG A 693 -9.46 7.98 0.92
C ARG A 693 -10.28 7.44 2.09
N ARG A 694 -11.23 6.53 1.83
CA ARG A 694 -12.02 5.82 2.85
C ARG A 694 -11.13 4.95 3.74
N HIS A 695 -10.41 4.00 3.15
CA HIS A 695 -9.50 3.11 3.89
C HIS A 695 -8.49 3.90 4.76
N ASN A 696 -7.93 5.01 4.25
CA ASN A 696 -7.03 5.85 5.02
C ASN A 696 -7.74 6.57 6.19
N THR A 697 -8.99 7.03 5.99
CA THR A 697 -9.81 7.65 7.06
C THR A 697 -10.19 6.63 8.13
N ASP A 698 -10.61 5.44 7.72
CA ASP A 698 -11.02 4.36 8.61
C ASP A 698 -9.83 3.78 9.40
N LEU A 699 -8.63 3.77 8.81
CA LEU A 699 -7.42 3.37 9.52
C LEU A 699 -6.85 4.47 10.42
N GLN A 700 -6.96 5.76 10.06
CA GLN A 700 -6.70 6.86 11.00
C GLN A 700 -7.61 6.76 12.24
N ARG A 701 -8.90 6.43 12.05
CA ARG A 701 -9.82 6.09 13.14
C ARG A 701 -9.33 4.87 13.94
N ALA A 702 -9.03 3.75 13.28
CA ALA A 702 -8.60 2.52 13.96
C ALA A 702 -7.28 2.66 14.75
N ASN A 703 -6.37 3.55 14.32
CA ASN A 703 -5.16 3.90 15.05
C ASN A 703 -5.45 4.79 16.27
N SER A 704 -6.31 5.80 16.14
CA SER A 704 -6.75 6.62 17.29
C SER A 704 -7.45 5.75 18.34
N GLU A 705 -8.29 4.81 17.92
CA GLU A 705 -8.94 3.83 18.78
C GLU A 705 -7.94 2.88 19.45
N LEU A 706 -6.81 2.56 18.81
CA LEU A 706 -5.73 1.76 19.41
C LEU A 706 -4.98 2.52 20.51
N GLU A 707 -4.70 3.81 20.34
CA GLU A 707 -4.11 4.65 21.39
C GLU A 707 -5.05 4.80 22.59
N GLU A 708 -6.33 5.11 22.33
CA GLU A 708 -7.35 5.31 23.36
C GLU A 708 -7.63 4.00 24.12
N PHE A 709 -7.71 2.86 23.40
CA PHE A 709 -7.70 1.52 23.99
C PHE A 709 -6.48 1.30 24.88
N ALA A 710 -5.27 1.55 24.36
CA ALA A 710 -4.03 1.27 25.09
C ALA A 710 -3.92 2.12 26.36
N TYR A 711 -4.40 3.35 26.33
CA TYR A 711 -4.48 4.25 27.48
C TYR A 711 -5.54 3.79 28.49
N ALA A 712 -6.79 3.60 28.07
CA ALA A 712 -7.90 3.21 28.93
C ALA A 712 -7.70 1.82 29.57
N ALA A 713 -7.27 0.83 28.78
CA ALA A 713 -6.96 -0.50 29.29
C ALA A 713 -5.81 -0.47 30.31
N SER A 714 -4.80 0.37 30.09
CA SER A 714 -3.69 0.51 31.04
C SER A 714 -4.10 1.19 32.35
N HIS A 715 -5.00 2.18 32.29
CA HIS A 715 -5.59 2.79 33.48
C HIS A 715 -6.36 1.77 34.32
N ASP A 716 -7.28 1.04 33.68
CA ASP A 716 -8.16 0.07 34.34
C ASP A 716 -7.42 -1.23 34.78
N LEU A 717 -6.24 -1.50 34.21
CA LEU A 717 -5.26 -2.47 34.74
C LEU A 717 -4.51 -1.95 35.97
N GLN A 718 -4.21 -0.64 36.07
CA GLN A 718 -3.41 -0.08 37.17
C GLN A 718 -4.20 0.06 38.48
N GLU A 719 -5.49 0.37 38.44
CA GLU A 719 -6.32 0.54 39.64
C GLU A 719 -6.39 -0.70 40.56
N PRO A 720 -6.78 -1.92 40.07
CA PRO A 720 -6.62 -3.16 40.82
C PRO A 720 -5.19 -3.37 41.30
N LEU A 721 -4.23 -3.19 40.40
CA LEU A 721 -2.86 -3.62 40.61
C LEU A 721 -2.16 -2.80 41.71
N ARG A 722 -2.45 -1.50 41.76
CA ARG A 722 -2.10 -0.60 42.88
C ARG A 722 -2.73 -1.07 44.19
N THR A 723 -3.98 -1.52 44.14
CA THR A 723 -4.72 -2.02 45.31
C THR A 723 -4.14 -3.35 45.83
N VAL A 724 -3.80 -4.30 44.95
CA VAL A 724 -3.07 -5.52 45.34
C VAL A 724 -1.71 -5.16 45.96
N ASN A 725 -0.97 -4.24 45.34
CA ASN A 725 0.35 -3.84 45.84
C ASN A 725 0.28 -3.33 47.27
N ILE A 726 -0.65 -2.42 47.56
CA ILE A 726 -0.84 -1.82 48.89
C ILE A 726 -1.12 -2.90 49.94
N TYR A 727 -2.05 -3.82 49.68
CA TYR A 727 -2.40 -4.85 50.67
C TYR A 727 -1.31 -5.91 50.84
N THR A 728 -0.59 -6.27 49.78
CA THR A 728 0.54 -7.20 49.86
C THR A 728 1.73 -6.58 50.60
N GLU A 729 2.03 -5.31 50.34
CA GLU A 729 3.09 -4.59 51.06
C GLU A 729 2.72 -4.40 52.55
N LEU A 730 1.45 -4.19 52.88
CA LEU A 730 0.96 -4.17 54.27
C LEU A 730 1.12 -5.53 54.97
N LEU A 731 0.87 -6.66 54.27
CA LEU A 731 1.11 -8.01 54.79
C LEU A 731 2.61 -8.25 55.04
N LEU A 732 3.47 -7.89 54.09
CA LEU A 732 4.94 -8.04 54.21
C LEU A 732 5.52 -7.16 55.33
N ARG A 733 5.10 -5.89 55.42
CA ARG A 733 5.50 -4.97 56.52
C ARG A 733 5.01 -5.46 57.88
N LYS A 734 3.83 -6.09 57.95
CA LYS A 734 3.29 -6.72 59.18
C LYS A 734 3.57 -8.24 59.21
N SER A 735 4.81 -8.65 58.97
CA SER A 735 5.21 -10.06 58.89
C SER A 735 4.99 -10.92 60.16
N HIS A 736 4.46 -10.36 61.25
CA HIS A 736 3.94 -11.09 62.41
C HIS A 736 2.51 -11.64 62.19
N LEU A 737 1.77 -11.11 61.20
CA LEU A 737 0.46 -11.64 60.76
C LEU A 737 0.60 -12.87 59.83
N LEU A 738 1.83 -13.21 59.46
CA LEU A 738 2.20 -14.35 58.63
C LEU A 738 3.02 -15.31 59.50
N ALA A 739 2.34 -16.12 60.31
CA ALA A 739 2.99 -17.01 61.30
C ALA A 739 3.80 -18.14 60.63
N ASP A 740 3.28 -18.69 59.54
CA ASP A 740 3.90 -19.72 58.71
C ASP A 740 4.98 -19.12 57.77
N PRO A 741 6.22 -19.66 57.74
CA PRO A 741 7.26 -19.24 56.80
C PRO A 741 6.82 -19.26 55.32
N ARG A 742 6.07 -20.28 54.87
CA ARG A 742 5.56 -20.34 53.48
C ARG A 742 4.61 -19.18 53.18
N SER A 743 3.85 -18.75 54.17
CA SER A 743 2.93 -17.61 54.03
C SER A 743 3.68 -16.27 53.81
N LYS A 744 4.97 -16.16 54.18
CA LYS A 744 5.83 -15.02 53.83
C LYS A 744 6.43 -15.15 52.43
N GLU A 745 6.82 -16.36 52.07
CA GLU A 745 7.31 -16.71 50.73
C GLU A 745 6.23 -16.42 49.66
N TYR A 746 4.99 -16.87 49.90
CA TYR A 746 3.85 -16.60 49.03
C TYR A 746 3.51 -15.11 48.93
N ALA A 747 3.51 -14.37 50.05
CA ALA A 747 3.32 -12.92 50.02
C ALA A 747 4.44 -12.18 49.23
N THR A 748 5.64 -12.76 49.17
CA THR A 748 6.76 -12.25 48.36
C THR A 748 6.52 -12.50 46.87
N TYR A 749 6.16 -13.73 46.46
CA TYR A 749 5.81 -14.04 45.07
C TYR A 749 4.63 -13.18 44.54
N VAL A 750 3.61 -12.93 45.38
CA VAL A 750 2.49 -12.02 45.05
C VAL A 750 3.02 -10.61 44.77
N HIS A 751 3.92 -10.07 45.59
CA HIS A 751 4.48 -8.73 45.42
C HIS A 751 5.36 -8.63 44.15
N GLU A 752 6.16 -9.66 43.86
CA GLU A 752 6.95 -9.73 42.61
C GLU A 752 6.07 -9.83 41.36
N GLY A 753 5.00 -10.63 41.40
CA GLY A 753 4.01 -10.74 40.33
C GLY A 753 3.31 -9.40 40.04
N VAL A 754 2.94 -8.67 41.10
CA VAL A 754 2.39 -7.31 41.01
C VAL A 754 3.39 -6.34 40.37
N ARG A 755 4.64 -6.32 40.85
CA ARG A 755 5.70 -5.46 40.32
C ARG A 755 6.02 -5.74 38.85
N ARG A 756 5.99 -7.02 38.42
CA ARG A 756 6.14 -7.40 37.01
C ARG A 756 4.99 -6.85 36.15
N MET A 757 3.74 -6.96 36.62
CA MET A 757 2.59 -6.40 35.90
C MET A 757 2.65 -4.86 35.80
N GLN A 758 3.13 -4.16 36.84
CA GLN A 758 3.28 -2.69 36.80
C GLN A 758 4.25 -2.26 35.70
N LEU A 759 5.40 -2.94 35.61
CA LEU A 759 6.38 -2.70 34.55
C LEU A 759 5.83 -3.03 33.15
N LEU A 760 5.08 -4.14 33.00
CA LEU A 760 4.43 -4.50 31.74
C LEU A 760 3.49 -3.38 31.25
N ILE A 761 2.66 -2.80 32.11
CA ILE A 761 1.73 -1.72 31.73
C ILE A 761 2.48 -0.42 31.38
N GLN A 762 3.54 -0.09 32.11
CA GLN A 762 4.35 1.11 31.85
C GLN A 762 5.06 1.01 30.50
N ASP A 763 5.72 -0.12 30.21
CA ASP A 763 6.35 -0.37 28.92
C ASP A 763 5.31 -0.40 27.77
N LEU A 764 4.10 -0.92 28.02
CA LEU A 764 2.99 -0.97 27.05
C LEU A 764 2.53 0.44 26.62
N LEU A 765 2.24 1.30 27.61
CA LEU A 765 1.90 2.71 27.40
C LEU A 765 3.01 3.46 26.66
N GLN A 766 4.26 3.15 26.99
CA GLN A 766 5.42 3.80 26.40
C GLN A 766 5.62 3.37 24.93
N TYR A 767 5.41 2.09 24.62
CA TYR A 767 5.42 1.59 23.24
C TYR A 767 4.34 2.29 22.40
N ALA A 768 3.09 2.32 22.87
CA ALA A 768 1.97 2.97 22.16
C ALA A 768 2.26 4.44 21.84
N ARG A 769 2.73 5.22 22.84
CA ARG A 769 3.09 6.64 22.66
C ARG A 769 4.20 6.85 21.63
N VAL A 770 5.24 6.02 21.64
CA VAL A 770 6.35 6.12 20.68
C VAL A 770 5.86 5.89 19.24
N VAL A 771 4.90 4.97 19.04
CA VAL A 771 4.37 4.65 17.71
C VAL A 771 3.55 5.79 17.11
N HIS A 772 2.80 6.58 17.91
CA HIS A 772 1.76 7.47 17.38
C HIS A 772 1.88 8.98 17.71
N HIS A 773 2.63 9.42 18.73
CA HIS A 773 2.74 10.87 19.02
C HIS A 773 3.53 11.64 17.95
N GLU A 774 2.84 12.30 17.01
CA GLU A 774 3.44 13.19 16.00
C GLU A 774 3.62 14.66 16.47
N GLN A 775 3.20 15.00 17.69
CA GLN A 775 2.93 16.40 18.09
C GLN A 775 4.14 17.32 18.33
N GLU A 776 5.37 16.80 18.43
CA GLU A 776 6.59 17.63 18.48
C GLU A 776 7.56 17.28 17.34
N PRO A 777 8.05 18.27 16.56
CA PRO A 777 9.05 18.04 15.52
C PRO A 777 10.40 17.66 16.16
N PRO A 778 11.15 16.71 15.59
CA PRO A 778 12.40 16.23 16.19
C PRO A 778 13.47 17.32 16.24
N GLY A 779 14.08 17.48 17.41
CA GLY A 779 15.16 18.44 17.66
C GLY A 779 16.56 17.85 17.47
N ALA A 780 17.57 18.65 17.77
CA ALA A 780 18.97 18.24 17.78
C ALA A 780 19.41 17.86 19.21
N VAL A 781 19.52 16.56 19.48
CA VAL A 781 19.86 16.00 20.81
C VAL A 781 21.36 15.76 20.90
N GLY A 782 22.01 16.31 21.93
CA GLY A 782 23.43 16.07 22.21
C GLY A 782 23.66 14.68 22.83
N LEU A 783 24.40 13.80 22.15
CA LEU A 783 24.63 12.42 22.59
C LEU A 783 25.29 12.33 23.97
N GLU A 784 26.31 13.17 24.23
CA GLU A 784 27.02 13.19 25.51
C GLU A 784 26.08 13.45 26.70
N GLY A 785 25.18 14.44 26.56
CA GLY A 785 24.21 14.80 27.58
C GLY A 785 23.20 13.68 27.83
N ALA A 786 22.64 13.09 26.76
CA ALA A 786 21.68 12.00 26.87
C ALA A 786 22.28 10.74 27.52
N ILE A 787 23.53 10.40 27.17
CA ILE A 787 24.28 9.28 27.79
C ILE A 787 24.64 9.58 29.25
N ALA A 788 25.03 10.83 29.56
CA ALA A 788 25.34 11.24 30.93
C ALA A 788 24.10 11.15 31.84
N GLU A 789 22.94 11.60 31.38
CA GLU A 789 21.67 11.51 32.10
C GLU A 789 21.21 10.05 32.28
N ALA A 790 21.30 9.23 31.23
CA ALA A 790 20.94 7.82 31.27
C ALA A 790 21.75 7.04 32.34
N VAL A 791 23.06 7.26 32.39
CA VAL A 791 23.93 6.66 33.42
C VAL A 791 23.68 7.26 34.80
N SER A 792 23.35 8.55 34.90
CA SER A 792 23.00 9.20 36.18
C SER A 792 21.76 8.55 36.82
N THR A 793 20.74 8.29 36.01
CA THR A 793 19.50 7.60 36.41
C THR A 793 19.79 6.21 37.00
N LEU A 794 20.80 5.50 36.47
CA LEU A 794 21.17 4.15 36.88
C LEU A 794 22.26 4.09 37.97
N ARG A 795 22.67 5.23 38.55
CA ARG A 795 23.78 5.32 39.54
C ARG A 795 23.66 4.30 40.68
N GLY A 796 22.46 4.07 41.20
CA GLY A 796 22.23 3.09 42.27
C GLY A 796 22.60 1.66 41.86
N LEU A 797 22.12 1.20 40.70
CA LEU A 797 22.41 -0.13 40.16
C LEU A 797 23.89 -0.30 39.79
N VAL A 798 24.54 0.78 39.32
CA VAL A 798 26.00 0.80 39.05
C VAL A 798 26.81 0.65 40.35
N MET A 799 26.39 1.30 41.44
CA MET A 799 27.02 1.14 42.76
C MET A 799 26.80 -0.26 43.35
N GLU A 800 25.57 -0.77 43.27
CA GLU A 800 25.19 -2.11 43.75
C GLU A 800 25.97 -3.24 43.04
N THR A 801 26.15 -3.12 41.72
CA THR A 801 26.86 -4.12 40.90
C THR A 801 28.38 -3.90 40.81
N GLY A 802 28.90 -2.80 41.37
CA GLY A 802 30.30 -2.40 41.23
C GLY A 802 30.76 -2.13 39.79
N ALA A 803 29.81 -1.88 38.88
CA ALA A 803 30.04 -1.91 37.44
C ALA A 803 30.92 -0.76 36.92
N LYS A 804 31.70 -1.03 35.88
CA LYS A 804 32.58 -0.06 35.22
C LYS A 804 32.02 0.33 33.86
N ILE A 805 31.53 1.58 33.75
CA ILE A 805 31.05 2.14 32.50
C ILE A 805 32.16 2.96 31.85
N HIS A 806 32.78 2.40 30.82
CA HIS A 806 33.83 3.03 30.03
C HIS A 806 33.19 3.83 28.89
N ARG A 807 33.32 5.16 28.93
CA ARG A 807 32.91 6.05 27.85
C ARG A 807 34.14 6.39 27.00
N GLU A 808 34.10 6.01 25.74
CA GLU A 808 35.01 6.56 24.73
C GLU A 808 34.43 7.87 24.19
N HIS A 809 35.06 8.51 23.21
CA HIS A 809 34.83 9.92 22.90
C HIS A 809 33.50 10.16 22.15
N VAL A 810 32.38 10.14 22.87
CA VAL A 810 31.02 10.36 22.33
C VAL A 810 30.65 11.84 22.37
N SER A 811 30.96 12.56 21.30
CA SER A 811 30.50 13.93 21.05
C SER A 811 29.65 13.98 19.78
N GLY A 812 28.78 15.00 19.64
CA GLY A 812 27.91 15.18 18.47
C GLY A 812 26.41 15.28 18.78
N LYS A 813 25.63 15.70 17.78
CA LYS A 813 24.16 15.79 17.84
C LYS A 813 23.51 14.77 16.92
N VAL A 814 22.34 14.28 17.34
CA VAL A 814 21.46 13.40 16.55
C VAL A 814 20.04 13.97 16.47
N LEU A 815 19.29 13.55 15.46
CA LEU A 815 17.89 13.93 15.29
C LEU A 815 17.00 13.13 16.27
N GLY A 816 16.18 13.80 17.08
CA GLY A 816 15.19 13.13 17.94
C GLY A 816 14.60 13.99 19.06
N GLU A 817 13.85 13.35 19.96
CA GLU A 817 13.39 13.92 21.23
C GLU A 817 14.35 13.51 22.36
N HIS A 818 14.82 14.46 23.18
CA HIS A 818 15.85 14.20 24.19
C HIS A 818 15.49 13.06 25.16
N ARG A 819 14.24 13.01 25.64
CA ARG A 819 13.81 12.00 26.61
C ARG A 819 13.79 10.60 26.01
N GLN A 820 13.40 10.47 24.74
CA GLN A 820 13.41 9.19 24.02
C GLN A 820 14.84 8.70 23.77
N ILE A 821 15.76 9.59 23.39
CA ILE A 821 17.18 9.22 23.21
C ILE A 821 17.85 8.84 24.55
N VAL A 822 17.55 9.56 25.64
CA VAL A 822 17.94 9.16 27.02
C VAL A 822 17.42 7.76 27.35
N GLN A 823 16.14 7.49 27.05
CA GLN A 823 15.51 6.20 27.34
C GLN A 823 16.16 5.03 26.59
N VAL A 824 16.55 5.21 25.32
CA VAL A 824 17.27 4.17 24.55
C VAL A 824 18.55 3.75 25.28
N PHE A 825 19.33 4.71 25.78
CA PHE A 825 20.54 4.43 26.54
C PHE A 825 20.24 3.87 27.94
N GLN A 826 19.21 4.35 28.64
CA GLN A 826 18.78 3.78 29.92
C GLN A 826 18.44 2.29 29.80
N ASN A 827 17.68 1.89 28.77
CA ASN A 827 17.32 0.50 28.53
C ASN A 827 18.55 -0.38 28.22
N LEU A 828 19.47 0.10 27.38
CA LEU A 828 20.70 -0.62 27.06
C LEU A 828 21.61 -0.79 28.28
N PHE A 829 21.92 0.29 29.00
CA PHE A 829 22.72 0.21 30.22
C PHE A 829 22.04 -0.65 31.30
N SER A 830 20.70 -0.57 31.45
CA SER A 830 19.96 -1.41 32.38
C SER A 830 20.08 -2.90 32.03
N ASN A 831 20.02 -3.26 30.74
CA ASN A 831 20.22 -4.63 30.28
C ASN A 831 21.64 -5.12 30.56
N SER A 832 22.68 -4.36 30.19
CA SER A 832 24.08 -4.73 30.42
C SER A 832 24.46 -4.88 31.91
N LEU A 833 23.74 -4.22 32.82
CA LEU A 833 23.90 -4.38 34.28
C LEU A 833 23.08 -5.57 34.85
N LYS A 834 21.94 -5.90 34.23
CA LYS A 834 21.09 -7.04 34.57
C LYS A 834 21.71 -8.36 34.13
N TYR A 835 21.95 -8.52 32.82
CA TYR A 835 22.39 -9.77 32.17
C TYR A 835 23.89 -10.05 32.34
N ARG A 836 24.40 -9.85 33.56
CA ARG A 836 25.80 -10.09 33.94
C ARG A 836 26.05 -11.56 34.26
N ARG A 837 27.30 -12.00 34.12
CA ARG A 837 27.76 -13.29 34.66
C ARG A 837 27.91 -13.22 36.18
N GLU A 838 27.55 -14.28 36.88
CA GLU A 838 27.73 -14.38 38.33
C GLU A 838 29.22 -14.33 38.71
N GLY A 839 29.56 -13.66 39.81
CA GLY A 839 30.94 -13.43 40.25
C GLY A 839 31.78 -12.48 39.37
N VAL A 840 31.29 -12.04 38.21
CA VAL A 840 32.02 -11.15 37.28
C VAL A 840 31.51 -9.72 37.41
N VAL A 841 32.42 -8.77 37.64
CA VAL A 841 32.11 -7.33 37.65
C VAL A 841 31.66 -6.89 36.25
N PRO A 842 30.47 -6.27 36.10
CA PRO A 842 30.02 -5.79 34.80
C PRO A 842 30.94 -4.70 34.27
N GLN A 843 31.34 -4.84 33.01
CA GLN A 843 32.04 -3.82 32.24
C GLN A 843 31.18 -3.48 31.04
N VAL A 844 30.86 -2.20 30.89
CA VAL A 844 30.06 -1.70 29.76
C VAL A 844 30.88 -0.62 29.06
N ARG A 845 31.16 -0.80 27.78
CA ARG A 845 31.83 0.17 26.91
C ARG A 845 30.76 0.85 26.05
N ILE A 846 30.84 2.17 25.93
CA ILE A 846 30.08 2.95 24.95
C ILE A 846 31.03 3.80 24.11
N ALA A 847 30.87 3.73 22.80
CA ALA A 847 31.61 4.48 21.80
C ALA A 847 30.65 5.02 20.72
N ALA A 848 31.04 6.08 20.02
CA ALA A 848 30.28 6.62 18.89
C ALA A 848 31.22 7.05 17.77
N GLU A 849 30.85 6.74 16.54
CA GLU A 849 31.63 7.04 15.33
C GLU A 849 30.73 7.71 14.29
N ARG A 850 31.15 8.86 13.73
CA ARG A 850 30.39 9.51 12.64
C ARG A 850 30.70 8.82 11.32
N ARG A 851 29.71 8.16 10.74
CA ARG A 851 29.76 7.53 9.41
C ARG A 851 28.93 8.36 8.43
N GLY A 852 29.55 9.43 7.93
CA GLY A 852 28.91 10.38 7.01
C GLY A 852 27.76 11.15 7.68
N ALA A 853 26.53 10.82 7.27
CA ALA A 853 25.29 11.42 7.78
C ALA A 853 24.69 10.69 9.00
N GLU A 854 25.28 9.59 9.45
CA GLU A 854 24.84 8.84 10.64
C GLU A 854 25.92 8.88 11.75
N TRP A 855 25.48 8.89 13.01
CA TRP A 855 26.29 8.49 14.16
C TRP A 855 26.02 7.01 14.46
N LEU A 856 27.05 6.18 14.38
CA LEU A 856 27.03 4.79 14.83
C LEU A 856 27.44 4.75 16.31
N VAL A 857 26.48 4.60 17.20
CA VAL A 857 26.71 4.38 18.64
C VAL A 857 26.77 2.88 18.90
N THR A 858 27.82 2.41 19.57
CA THR A 858 28.02 1.01 19.96
C THR A 858 28.07 0.91 21.48
N VAL A 859 27.24 0.03 22.05
CA VAL A 859 27.20 -0.29 23.49
C VAL A 859 27.50 -1.78 23.64
N SER A 860 28.64 -2.10 24.26
CA SER A 860 29.07 -3.50 24.46
C SER A 860 29.31 -3.82 25.93
N ASP A 861 28.97 -5.04 26.33
CA ASP A 861 29.15 -5.55 27.70
C ASP A 861 29.89 -6.88 27.76
N ASN A 862 30.32 -7.24 28.97
CA ASN A 862 30.96 -8.52 29.28
C ASN A 862 29.97 -9.54 29.89
N GLY A 863 28.67 -9.40 29.64
CA GLY A 863 27.60 -10.17 30.28
C GLY A 863 27.51 -11.64 29.85
N ILE A 864 26.30 -12.19 29.91
CA ILE A 864 26.01 -13.57 29.48
C ILE A 864 25.97 -13.74 27.96
N GLY A 865 25.78 -12.67 27.19
CA GLY A 865 25.64 -12.75 25.73
C GLY A 865 24.34 -13.39 25.26
N PHE A 866 24.32 -13.90 24.03
CA PHE A 866 23.23 -14.71 23.46
C PHE A 866 23.72 -15.45 22.21
N ASP A 867 23.09 -16.56 21.85
CA ASP A 867 23.33 -17.25 20.58
C ASP A 867 22.93 -16.35 19.37
N PRO A 868 23.84 -16.13 18.39
CA PRO A 868 23.61 -15.31 17.20
C PRO A 868 22.27 -15.55 16.47
N GLN A 869 21.70 -16.76 16.49
CA GLN A 869 20.41 -17.04 15.82
C GLN A 869 19.23 -16.22 16.39
N TYR A 870 19.40 -15.60 17.55
CA TYR A 870 18.38 -14.75 18.19
C TYR A 870 18.60 -13.24 17.97
N ALA A 871 19.63 -12.81 17.21
CA ALA A 871 20.01 -11.40 17.07
C ALA A 871 18.86 -10.46 16.62
N GLU A 872 18.05 -10.85 15.64
CA GLU A 872 16.82 -10.12 15.28
C GLU A 872 15.68 -10.40 16.28
N ARG A 873 15.60 -11.64 16.79
CA ARG A 873 14.49 -12.12 17.63
C ARG A 873 14.43 -11.46 19.00
N ILE A 874 15.52 -10.90 19.53
CA ILE A 874 15.51 -10.15 20.81
C ILE A 874 14.86 -8.76 20.72
N PHE A 875 14.63 -8.25 19.51
CA PHE A 875 13.91 -6.98 19.30
C PHE A 875 12.39 -7.15 19.17
N GLY A 876 11.89 -8.38 19.09
CA GLY A 876 10.46 -8.66 19.02
C GLY A 876 9.73 -8.36 20.34
N LEU A 877 8.46 -7.97 20.24
CA LEU A 877 7.58 -7.75 21.38
C LEU A 877 7.57 -8.94 22.36
N PHE A 878 7.73 -8.66 23.65
CA PHE A 878 7.72 -9.63 24.76
C PHE A 878 8.81 -10.74 24.68
N ARG A 879 9.86 -10.54 23.88
CA ARG A 879 10.91 -11.55 23.71
C ARG A 879 11.91 -11.50 24.88
N ARG A 880 12.08 -12.64 25.54
CA ARG A 880 13.07 -12.90 26.60
C ARG A 880 13.69 -14.27 26.36
N LEU A 881 15.02 -14.34 26.27
CA LEU A 881 15.75 -15.60 26.18
C LEU A 881 15.81 -16.29 27.55
N HIS A 882 16.29 -15.56 28.56
CA HIS A 882 16.39 -16.04 29.95
C HIS A 882 15.10 -15.72 30.72
N LYS A 883 14.08 -16.58 30.59
CA LYS A 883 12.75 -16.35 31.19
C LYS A 883 12.72 -16.41 32.72
N THR A 884 13.59 -17.22 33.33
CA THR A 884 13.62 -17.51 34.78
C THR A 884 14.70 -16.73 35.55
N GLU A 885 15.85 -16.47 34.92
CA GLU A 885 17.07 -16.01 35.62
C GLU A 885 17.14 -14.48 35.82
N PHE A 886 16.54 -13.68 34.91
CA PHE A 886 16.68 -12.22 34.92
C PHE A 886 15.32 -11.52 34.76
N PRO A 887 14.94 -10.59 35.67
CA PRO A 887 13.62 -9.95 35.64
C PRO A 887 13.50 -8.90 34.51
N GLY A 888 12.42 -9.00 33.73
CA GLY A 888 12.11 -8.06 32.65
C GLY A 888 10.79 -8.36 31.95
N THR A 889 10.34 -7.41 31.13
CA THR A 889 9.09 -7.42 30.35
C THR A 889 9.25 -8.01 28.94
N GLY A 890 10.44 -7.92 28.36
CA GLY A 890 10.67 -8.21 26.93
C GLY A 890 10.21 -7.09 25.98
N LEU A 891 9.81 -5.92 26.49
CA LEU A 891 9.43 -4.76 25.67
C LEU A 891 10.57 -3.75 25.45
N GLY A 892 11.51 -3.63 26.41
CA GLY A 892 12.54 -2.58 26.38
C GLY A 892 13.37 -2.47 25.09
N LEU A 893 13.78 -3.59 24.49
CA LEU A 893 14.51 -3.57 23.20
C LEU A 893 13.61 -3.25 22.00
N ALA A 894 12.35 -3.69 22.01
CA ALA A 894 11.37 -3.34 20.99
C ALA A 894 11.07 -1.83 21.00
N ILE A 895 10.96 -1.23 22.18
CA ILE A 895 10.81 0.22 22.36
C ILE A 895 12.07 0.95 21.86
N CYS A 896 13.27 0.49 22.21
CA CYS A 896 14.51 1.10 21.70
C CYS A 896 14.56 1.08 20.16
N ARG A 897 14.29 -0.07 19.54
CA ARG A 897 14.26 -0.21 18.08
C ARG A 897 13.24 0.75 17.46
N ARG A 898 12.03 0.84 18.02
CA ARG A 898 10.98 1.74 17.49
C ARG A 898 11.31 3.22 17.64
N ILE A 899 11.95 3.64 18.74
CA ILE A 899 12.46 5.02 18.90
C ILE A 899 13.52 5.33 17.84
N VAL A 900 14.42 4.39 17.57
CA VAL A 900 15.51 4.56 16.60
C VAL A 900 14.97 4.60 15.16
N GLU A 901 14.05 3.69 14.81
CA GLU A 901 13.36 3.67 13.51
C GLU A 901 12.53 4.94 13.27
N ARG A 902 11.84 5.45 14.29
CA ARG A 902 11.05 6.71 14.24
C ARG A 902 11.86 7.92 13.78
N TYR A 903 13.14 8.02 14.16
CA TYR A 903 14.03 9.10 13.69
C TYR A 903 14.82 8.72 12.42
N GLY A 904 14.40 7.65 11.73
CA GLY A 904 15.01 7.15 10.50
C GLY A 904 16.38 6.52 10.71
N GLY A 905 16.66 6.04 11.92
CA GLY A 905 17.85 5.27 12.26
C GLY A 905 17.63 3.76 12.14
N ARG A 906 18.64 2.96 12.55
CA ARG A 906 18.59 1.49 12.58
C ARG A 906 19.24 0.95 13.86
N MET A 907 18.72 -0.13 14.41
CA MET A 907 19.25 -0.77 15.61
C MET A 907 19.39 -2.29 15.40
N TRP A 908 20.54 -2.86 15.76
CA TRP A 908 20.80 -4.29 15.72
C TRP A 908 21.69 -4.74 16.89
N ALA A 909 21.89 -6.04 17.04
CA ALA A 909 22.67 -6.63 18.11
C ALA A 909 23.58 -7.76 17.62
N LEU A 910 24.70 -7.95 18.30
CA LEU A 910 25.74 -8.93 18.03
C LEU A 910 26.16 -9.59 19.35
N SER A 911 26.52 -10.86 19.31
CA SER A 911 27.16 -11.59 20.41
C SER A 911 27.95 -12.76 19.84
N GLU A 912 28.99 -13.21 20.54
CA GLU A 912 29.77 -14.40 20.17
C GLU A 912 29.22 -15.70 20.81
N GLY A 913 28.01 -15.66 21.37
CA GLY A 913 27.41 -16.75 22.12
C GLY A 913 27.57 -16.64 23.64
N ASP A 914 27.23 -17.72 24.34
CA ASP A 914 27.08 -17.71 25.80
C ASP A 914 28.40 -17.43 26.53
N GLY A 915 28.30 -16.57 27.56
CA GLY A 915 29.42 -16.10 28.36
C GLY A 915 30.34 -15.09 27.67
N LYS A 916 30.03 -14.63 26.46
CA LYS A 916 30.85 -13.65 25.72
C LYS A 916 30.39 -12.20 25.84
N GLY A 917 29.18 -11.96 26.33
CA GLY A 917 28.58 -10.62 26.41
C GLY A 917 27.87 -10.19 25.12
N ALA A 918 27.17 -9.06 25.19
CA ALA A 918 26.38 -8.53 24.09
C ALA A 918 26.96 -7.21 23.55
N THR A 919 26.72 -6.92 22.27
CA THR A 919 27.05 -5.65 21.62
C THR A 919 25.85 -5.15 20.84
N PHE A 920 25.27 -4.03 21.27
CA PHE A 920 24.18 -3.34 20.59
C PHE A 920 24.74 -2.19 19.76
N GLN A 921 24.25 -2.04 18.53
CA GLN A 921 24.67 -0.99 17.61
C GLN A 921 23.46 -0.20 17.12
N ILE A 922 23.63 1.12 17.07
CA ILE A 922 22.58 2.08 16.74
C ILE A 922 23.12 3.07 15.73
N ALA A 923 22.55 3.10 14.52
CA ALA A 923 22.74 4.19 13.58
C ALA A 923 21.65 5.24 13.81
N LEU A 924 22.04 6.48 14.11
CA LEU A 924 21.15 7.63 14.30
C LEU A 924 21.53 8.74 13.33
N LYS A 925 20.55 9.44 12.72
CA LYS A 925 20.83 10.56 11.81
C LYS A 925 21.55 11.69 12.56
N ALA A 926 22.69 12.12 12.03
CA ALA A 926 23.45 13.25 12.56
C ALA A 926 22.77 14.58 12.24
N VAL A 927 22.93 15.55 13.15
CA VAL A 927 22.54 16.95 12.95
C VAL A 927 23.76 17.82 13.22
N GLU A 928 23.87 18.94 12.51
CA GLU A 928 25.01 19.86 12.59
C GLU A 928 24.94 20.80 13.81
#